data_AF-A0A939U7K9-F1
#
_entry.id   AF-A0A939U7K9-F1
#
_cell.length_a   1.000
_cell.length_b   1.000
_cell.length_c   1.000
_cell.angle_alpha   90.00
_cell.angle_beta   90.00
_cell.angle_gamma   90.00
#
_symmetry.space_group_name_H-M   'P 1'
#
loop_
_entity.id
_entity.type
_entity.pdbx_description
1 polymer ?
#
loop_
_entity_poly.entity_id
_entity_poly.type
_entity_poly.pdbx_seq_one_letter_code
_entity_poly.pdbx_strand_id
1 'polypeptide(L)'
;MISMTINTLPVQAEQGSSILQAALSAGIPVTHLCVENSLGIKGNCGLCLVEIEGKNSLVPACETPVEENMRVLTDTPKVRQAIRERAAKLFANHPADCALCSKAGDCVIQKICTQYRPELAPKKKKQPTRKLLDWIECDDEKCIGCGRCAAFLKKIGLEDSAAMPPSSCPPFPLSGTLTDICPSGALTESASDLKRAWEIRKIQSIDVTDCVGTKIDLNVVDGKIISAKPAETDGLISDKARFCLDGLSKNRIDRPYKRINGRLTECSWTEALTAVAEKMKTISADKMAGLIGEYADCESMLALRDLFALKGANAIDARPDGMYFDTHSRQSWLFNTPFSRICEADALLCVGADVDALAPAVAWRLRQNPMPKGFVGKKTNSCLPYEALSNKPVILEDILNDLGRGAALLRQARKPMIIVGASVMQRSDAAAIMRLICQISQYYSVIREDWNGYNFLTDKTTVLGALELGLIPEEPLRPKMKSGRFDLIYLLNEDRFQRSDAPEAFVVYQGIYASDTAREADVVLPSLSFAEKKATYVNAEGRAQSTAVALPAFGQAREDWKILRALSEYLETAPLPYNDLDDIRDALAGKSIVFYSRGEIHKAENKEFGVAGKLSDEPIDSFCDSFADELSRQSEHAKMLRWRSR
;
A
#
# COMPACT_ATOMS: atom_id res chain seq x y z
N MET A 1 -22.69 -15.97 23.14
CA MET A 1 -23.07 -14.55 23.32
C MET A 1 -23.70 -14.42 24.69
N ILE A 2 -23.36 -13.34 25.39
CA ILE A 2 -23.86 -13.00 26.73
C ILE A 2 -24.70 -11.74 26.60
N SER A 3 -25.87 -11.73 27.24
CA SER A 3 -26.74 -10.55 27.26
C SER A 3 -26.39 -9.65 28.43
N MET A 4 -26.16 -8.36 28.18
CA MET A 4 -25.93 -7.35 29.21
C MET A 4 -26.65 -6.05 28.85
N THR A 5 -26.69 -5.10 29.78
CA THR A 5 -27.22 -3.74 29.53
C THR A 5 -26.12 -2.72 29.85
N ILE A 6 -25.85 -1.82 28.91
CA ILE A 6 -24.96 -0.68 29.12
C ILE A 6 -25.81 0.59 29.03
N ASN A 7 -25.89 1.33 30.14
CA ASN A 7 -26.84 2.41 30.37
C ASN A 7 -28.28 1.90 30.23
N THR A 8 -28.97 2.28 29.15
CA THR A 8 -30.32 1.82 28.81
C THR A 8 -30.34 0.86 27.61
N LEU A 9 -29.20 0.60 26.99
CA LEU A 9 -29.10 -0.14 25.75
C LEU A 9 -28.78 -1.62 26.04
N PRO A 10 -29.60 -2.57 25.53
CA PRO A 10 -29.25 -3.97 25.57
C PRO A 10 -28.09 -4.25 24.60
N VAL A 11 -27.08 -4.97 25.07
CA VAL A 11 -25.86 -5.29 24.32
C VAL A 11 -25.64 -6.79 24.36
N GLN A 12 -25.38 -7.37 23.19
CA GLN A 12 -24.94 -8.75 23.03
C GLN A 12 -23.42 -8.77 22.90
N ALA A 13 -22.74 -9.43 23.84
CA ALA A 13 -21.30 -9.48 23.89
C ALA A 13 -20.77 -10.91 23.71
N GLU A 14 -19.57 -11.06 23.16
CA GLU A 14 -18.90 -12.36 23.09
C GLU A 14 -18.49 -12.82 24.50
N GLN A 15 -18.62 -14.11 24.79
CA GLN A 15 -18.24 -14.65 26.08
C GLN A 15 -16.73 -14.50 26.31
N GLY A 16 -16.32 -13.94 27.45
CA GLY A 16 -14.92 -13.65 27.76
C GLY A 16 -14.42 -12.29 27.27
N SER A 17 -15.24 -11.51 26.55
CA SER A 17 -14.89 -10.13 26.22
C SER A 17 -14.96 -9.22 27.46
N SER A 18 -14.21 -8.12 27.45
CA SER A 18 -14.30 -7.11 28.50
C SER A 18 -15.47 -6.15 28.27
N ILE A 19 -15.93 -5.49 29.34
CA ILE A 19 -16.98 -4.45 29.25
C ILE A 19 -16.62 -3.39 28.20
N LEU A 20 -15.34 -3.00 28.11
CA LEU A 20 -14.89 -2.04 27.12
C LEU A 20 -15.02 -2.54 25.69
N GLN A 21 -14.68 -3.81 25.42
CA GLN A 21 -14.86 -4.41 24.09
C GLN A 21 -16.34 -4.47 23.70
N ALA A 22 -17.20 -4.86 24.63
CA ALA A 22 -18.65 -4.88 24.42
C ALA A 22 -19.20 -3.48 24.14
N ALA A 23 -18.77 -2.47 24.90
CA ALA A 23 -19.18 -1.08 24.71
C ALA A 23 -18.74 -0.54 23.34
N LEU A 24 -17.47 -0.75 22.95
CA LEU A 24 -16.95 -0.30 21.66
C LEU A 24 -17.66 -0.98 20.48
N SER A 25 -17.93 -2.28 20.58
CA SER A 25 -18.66 -3.03 19.55
C SER A 25 -20.11 -2.58 19.41
N ALA A 26 -20.72 -2.09 20.49
CA ALA A 26 -22.06 -1.53 20.50
C ALA A 26 -22.10 -0.02 20.15
N GLY A 27 -20.97 0.61 19.85
CA GLY A 27 -20.88 2.05 19.58
C GLY A 27 -21.12 2.93 20.81
N ILE A 28 -21.00 2.38 22.03
CA ILE A 28 -21.20 3.10 23.29
C ILE A 28 -19.86 3.69 23.75
N PRO A 29 -19.75 5.03 23.87
CA PRO A 29 -18.49 5.66 24.21
C PRO A 29 -18.13 5.44 25.69
N VAL A 30 -16.96 4.84 25.93
CA VAL A 30 -16.32 4.77 27.24
C VAL A 30 -14.99 5.52 27.14
N THR A 31 -14.68 6.40 28.09
CA THR A 31 -13.45 7.22 28.03
C THR A 31 -12.18 6.35 28.15
N HIS A 32 -11.29 6.40 27.17
CA HIS A 32 -10.06 5.62 27.16
C HIS A 32 -8.94 6.28 26.34
N LEU A 33 -7.68 5.93 26.63
CA LEU A 33 -6.48 6.40 25.90
C LEU A 33 -5.47 5.31 25.54
N CYS A 34 -5.55 4.13 26.16
CA CYS A 34 -4.56 3.05 25.97
C CYS A 34 -5.05 1.92 25.06
N VAL A 35 -6.23 2.07 24.44
CA VAL A 35 -6.79 1.10 23.48
C VAL A 35 -6.53 1.59 22.07
N GLU A 36 -5.99 0.74 21.21
CA GLU A 36 -5.85 1.00 19.78
C GLU A 36 -6.23 -0.29 19.02
N ASN A 37 -6.96 -0.15 17.91
CA ASN A 37 -7.60 -1.27 17.21
C ASN A 37 -6.61 -2.36 16.79
N SER A 38 -5.42 -1.98 16.31
CA SER A 38 -4.36 -2.89 15.85
C SER A 38 -3.53 -3.52 16.98
N LEU A 39 -3.53 -2.91 18.17
CA LEU A 39 -2.70 -3.29 19.32
C LEU A 39 -3.49 -3.94 20.45
N GLY A 40 -4.81 -3.79 20.47
CA GLY A 40 -5.70 -4.25 21.53
C GLY A 40 -5.66 -3.35 22.77
N ILE A 41 -6.15 -3.87 23.90
CA ILE A 41 -6.26 -3.13 25.15
C ILE A 41 -4.99 -3.32 26.00
N LYS A 42 -4.44 -2.23 26.56
CA LYS A 42 -3.24 -2.26 27.41
C LYS A 42 -3.48 -2.06 28.91
N GLY A 43 -4.55 -1.37 29.30
CA GLY A 43 -4.88 -1.13 30.72
C GLY A 43 -4.14 0.04 31.40
N ASN A 44 -3.17 0.67 30.75
CA ASN A 44 -2.27 1.63 31.43
C ASN A 44 -2.90 3.00 31.79
N CYS A 45 -3.97 3.43 31.13
CA CYS A 45 -4.47 4.81 31.30
C CYS A 45 -5.40 5.04 32.50
N GLY A 46 -6.05 3.99 33.01
CA GLY A 46 -6.97 4.08 34.16
C GLY A 46 -8.22 4.96 33.96
N LEU A 47 -8.57 5.34 32.72
CA LEU A 47 -9.70 6.25 32.43
C LEU A 47 -11.04 5.55 32.20
N CYS A 48 -11.04 4.27 31.80
CA CYS A 48 -12.26 3.55 31.42
C CYS A 48 -13.03 3.01 32.64
N LEU A 49 -13.25 3.85 33.65
CA LEU A 49 -13.98 3.48 34.86
C LEU A 49 -15.49 3.47 34.59
N VAL A 50 -16.16 2.43 35.08
CA VAL A 50 -17.62 2.26 34.97
C VAL A 50 -18.20 1.81 36.31
N GLU A 51 -19.49 2.09 36.52
CA GLU A 51 -20.25 1.62 37.67
C GLU A 51 -21.06 0.38 37.25
N ILE A 52 -21.06 -0.67 38.08
CA ILE A 52 -21.89 -1.85 37.89
C ILE A 52 -22.99 -1.81 38.94
N GLU A 53 -24.25 -1.96 38.55
CA GLU A 53 -25.35 -1.99 39.52
C GLU A 53 -25.12 -3.10 40.55
N GLY A 54 -25.28 -2.75 41.84
CA GLY A 54 -25.04 -3.67 42.96
C GLY A 54 -23.57 -3.74 43.43
N LYS A 55 -22.61 -3.13 42.73
CA LYS A 55 -21.22 -2.96 43.22
C LYS A 55 -21.01 -1.55 43.74
N ASN A 56 -20.42 -1.44 44.93
CA ASN A 56 -20.15 -0.14 45.57
C ASN A 56 -18.94 0.59 44.97
N SER A 57 -18.02 -0.13 44.32
CA SER A 57 -16.78 0.42 43.75
C SER A 57 -16.86 0.52 42.22
N LEU A 58 -16.25 1.56 41.66
CA LEU A 58 -16.01 1.66 40.23
C LEU A 58 -14.97 0.63 39.79
N VAL A 59 -15.16 0.06 38.60
CA VAL A 59 -14.26 -0.95 38.04
C VAL A 59 -13.71 -0.51 36.68
N PRO A 60 -12.49 -0.93 36.30
CA PRO A 60 -11.96 -0.69 34.97
C PRO A 60 -12.68 -1.57 33.94
N ALA A 61 -13.37 -0.94 32.97
CA ALA A 61 -14.06 -1.63 31.90
C ALA A 61 -13.14 -2.46 31.00
N CYS A 62 -11.86 -2.08 30.89
CA CYS A 62 -10.88 -2.79 30.05
C CYS A 62 -10.49 -4.18 30.57
N GLU A 63 -10.54 -4.38 31.89
CA GLU A 63 -10.09 -5.60 32.57
C GLU A 63 -11.26 -6.43 33.12
N THR A 64 -12.43 -5.81 33.28
CA THR A 64 -13.60 -6.49 33.83
C THR A 64 -14.31 -7.28 32.72
N PRO A 65 -14.44 -8.62 32.82
CA PRO A 65 -15.17 -9.42 31.85
C PRO A 65 -16.68 -9.14 31.92
N VAL A 66 -17.37 -9.35 30.80
CA VAL A 66 -18.85 -9.28 30.75
C VAL A 66 -19.47 -10.49 31.43
N GLU A 67 -20.58 -10.28 32.14
CA GLU A 67 -21.38 -11.31 32.80
C GLU A 67 -22.83 -11.22 32.34
N GLU A 68 -23.55 -12.34 32.39
CA GLU A 68 -24.95 -12.42 31.98
C GLU A 68 -25.82 -11.53 32.87
N ASN A 69 -26.71 -10.76 32.24
CA ASN A 69 -27.59 -9.77 32.87
C ASN A 69 -26.86 -8.65 33.62
N MET A 70 -25.56 -8.44 33.39
CA MET A 70 -24.81 -7.33 33.98
C MET A 70 -25.39 -5.99 33.52
N ARG A 71 -25.57 -5.04 34.45
CA ARG A 71 -25.97 -3.67 34.17
C ARG A 71 -24.82 -2.70 34.48
N VAL A 72 -24.33 -2.03 33.44
CA VAL A 72 -23.18 -1.14 33.50
C VAL A 72 -23.62 0.29 33.22
N LEU A 73 -23.22 1.23 34.06
CA LEU A 73 -23.45 2.66 33.87
C LEU A 73 -22.13 3.35 33.57
N THR A 74 -22.04 4.05 32.43
CA THR A 74 -20.78 4.62 31.92
C THR A 74 -20.62 6.11 32.21
N ASP A 75 -21.65 6.77 32.73
CA ASP A 75 -21.67 8.24 32.84
C ASP A 75 -22.41 8.76 34.10
N THR A 76 -22.20 8.12 35.25
CA THR A 76 -22.76 8.57 36.54
C THR A 76 -21.93 9.74 37.12
N PRO A 77 -22.47 10.55 38.05
CA PRO A 77 -21.69 11.59 38.74
C PRO A 77 -20.41 11.05 39.39
N LYS A 78 -20.47 9.84 39.96
CA LYS A 78 -19.31 9.15 40.54
C LYS A 78 -18.26 8.82 39.47
N VAL A 79 -18.68 8.27 38.33
CA VAL A 79 -17.78 7.97 37.20
C VAL A 79 -17.11 9.24 36.69
N ARG A 80 -17.88 10.31 36.44
CA ARG A 80 -17.36 11.60 35.98
C ARG A 80 -16.33 12.19 36.94
N GLN A 81 -16.59 12.14 38.25
CA GLN A 81 -15.66 12.61 39.26
C GLN A 81 -14.36 11.78 39.26
N ALA A 82 -14.47 10.45 39.23
CA ALA A 82 -13.31 9.57 39.20
C ALA A 82 -12.45 9.79 37.94
N ILE A 83 -13.07 9.95 36.77
CA ILE A 83 -12.37 10.26 35.52
C ILE A 83 -11.66 11.61 35.63
N ARG A 84 -12.31 12.64 36.19
CA ARG A 84 -11.71 13.96 36.43
C ARG A 84 -10.45 13.87 37.27
N GLU A 85 -10.50 13.17 38.40
CA GLU A 85 -9.35 13.00 39.31
C GLU A 85 -8.23 12.17 38.65
N ARG A 86 -8.57 11.13 37.90
CA ARG A 86 -7.60 10.31 37.15
C ARG A 86 -6.93 11.10 36.03
N ALA A 87 -7.71 11.88 35.27
CA ALA A 87 -7.20 12.75 34.21
C ALA A 87 -6.27 13.83 34.77
N ALA A 88 -6.61 14.43 35.92
CA ALA A 88 -5.74 15.41 36.59
C ALA A 88 -4.37 14.80 36.94
N LYS A 89 -4.35 13.56 37.46
CA LYS A 89 -3.10 12.83 37.75
C LYS A 89 -2.34 12.45 36.48
N LEU A 90 -3.03 11.92 35.48
CA LEU A 90 -2.43 11.45 34.23
C LEU A 90 -1.79 12.59 33.42
N PHE A 91 -2.41 13.77 33.44
CA PHE A 91 -1.95 14.94 32.68
C PHE A 91 -1.18 15.95 33.54
N ALA A 92 -0.87 15.63 34.80
CA ALA A 92 -0.22 16.55 35.75
C ALA A 92 1.10 17.16 35.20
N ASN A 93 1.83 16.39 34.39
CA ASN A 93 3.11 16.79 33.80
C ASN A 93 3.01 17.20 32.32
N HIS A 94 1.80 17.20 31.74
CA HIS A 94 1.59 17.52 30.33
C HIS A 94 1.63 19.04 30.10
N PRO A 95 2.36 19.55 29.09
CA PRO A 95 2.47 20.98 28.86
C PRO A 95 1.17 21.59 28.32
N ALA A 96 0.89 22.83 28.69
CA ALA A 96 -0.27 23.60 28.21
C ALA A 96 -0.05 24.23 26.81
N ASP A 97 0.59 23.49 25.91
CA ASP A 97 1.07 23.98 24.60
C ASP A 97 0.09 23.65 23.46
N CYS A 98 -1.22 23.55 23.74
CA CYS A 98 -2.21 23.18 22.73
C CYS A 98 -2.21 24.14 21.52
N ALA A 99 -1.95 25.43 21.74
CA ALA A 99 -1.81 26.42 20.68
C ALA A 99 -0.60 26.15 19.76
N LEU A 100 0.41 25.41 20.20
CA LEU A 100 1.61 25.08 19.41
C LEU A 100 1.65 23.59 19.03
N CYS A 101 0.59 22.82 19.34
CA CYS A 101 0.51 21.40 19.07
C CYS A 101 -0.21 21.14 17.75
N SER A 102 0.40 20.32 16.87
CA SER A 102 -0.19 19.89 15.59
C SER A 102 -1.42 18.99 15.75
N LYS A 103 -1.54 18.25 16.87
CA LYS A 103 -2.73 17.43 17.20
C LYS A 103 -3.92 18.26 17.71
N ALA A 104 -3.79 19.57 17.87
CA ALA A 104 -4.90 20.39 18.37
C ALA A 104 -6.13 20.31 17.44
N GLY A 105 -7.30 20.11 18.03
CA GLY A 105 -8.56 19.83 17.32
C GLY A 105 -8.84 18.33 17.13
N ASP A 106 -7.80 17.49 17.04
CA ASP A 106 -7.92 16.03 16.91
C ASP A 106 -7.37 15.25 18.13
N CYS A 107 -6.93 15.97 19.17
CA CYS A 107 -6.29 15.39 20.34
C CYS A 107 -7.32 14.79 21.31
N VAL A 108 -7.18 13.51 21.67
CA VAL A 108 -8.07 12.83 22.63
C VAL A 108 -7.94 13.43 24.03
N ILE A 109 -6.75 13.88 24.43
CA ILE A 109 -6.53 14.60 25.71
C ILE A 109 -7.35 15.89 25.74
N GLN A 110 -7.36 16.66 24.65
CA GLN A 110 -8.14 17.89 24.55
C GLN A 110 -9.65 17.63 24.69
N LYS A 111 -10.15 16.54 24.09
CA LYS A 111 -11.55 16.10 24.25
C LYS A 111 -11.88 15.77 25.71
N ILE A 112 -11.03 15.00 26.38
CA ILE A 112 -11.19 14.65 27.81
C ILE A 112 -11.17 15.91 28.69
N CYS A 113 -10.21 16.81 28.48
CA CYS A 113 -10.12 18.05 29.24
C CYS A 113 -11.33 18.96 29.04
N THR A 114 -11.87 19.02 27.82
CA THR A 114 -13.08 19.79 27.52
C THR A 114 -14.31 19.21 28.23
N GLN A 115 -14.45 17.88 28.22
CA GLN A 115 -15.59 17.17 28.80
C GLN A 115 -15.58 17.17 30.34
N TYR A 116 -14.46 16.81 30.96
CA TYR A 116 -14.38 16.58 32.40
C TYR A 116 -13.78 17.74 33.18
N ARG A 117 -13.11 18.70 32.51
CA ARG A 117 -12.46 19.87 33.12
C ARG A 117 -11.64 19.50 34.37
N PRO A 118 -10.60 18.66 34.24
CA PRO A 118 -9.69 18.34 35.34
C PRO A 118 -8.92 19.59 35.77
N GLU A 119 -8.58 19.67 37.05
CA GLU A 119 -7.71 20.72 37.56
C GLU A 119 -6.26 20.39 37.17
N LEU A 120 -5.67 21.21 36.31
CA LEU A 120 -4.31 21.03 35.81
C LEU A 120 -3.43 22.21 36.24
N ALA A 121 -2.27 21.91 36.82
CA ALA A 121 -1.28 22.91 37.15
C ALA A 121 -0.43 23.25 35.90
N PRO A 122 -0.16 24.53 35.61
CA PRO A 122 0.69 24.90 34.49
C PRO A 122 2.15 24.50 34.73
N LYS A 123 2.71 23.67 33.85
CA LYS A 123 4.13 23.31 33.85
C LYS A 123 4.96 24.41 33.18
N LYS A 124 6.07 24.81 33.82
CA LYS A 124 6.91 25.96 33.38
C LYS A 124 8.16 25.58 32.58
N LYS A 125 8.62 24.33 32.61
CA LYS A 125 9.89 23.92 32.02
C LYS A 125 9.62 23.15 30.72
N LYS A 126 10.25 23.59 29.62
CA LYS A 126 10.16 22.97 28.30
C LYS A 126 11.47 22.24 28.00
N GLN A 127 11.41 20.95 27.73
CA GLN A 127 12.54 20.20 27.19
C GLN A 127 12.58 20.36 25.66
N PRO A 128 13.76 20.32 25.03
CA PRO A 128 13.84 20.34 23.58
C PRO A 128 13.22 19.07 23.01
N THR A 129 12.53 19.21 21.87
CA THR A 129 12.12 18.06 21.07
C THR A 129 13.36 17.37 20.51
N ARG A 130 13.29 16.04 20.40
CA ARG A 130 14.36 15.24 19.78
C ARG A 130 13.85 14.57 18.52
N LYS A 131 14.75 14.30 17.59
CA LYS A 131 14.44 13.45 16.43
C LYS A 131 14.41 11.99 16.88
N LEU A 132 13.31 11.31 16.60
CA LEU A 132 13.23 9.85 16.70
C LEU A 132 13.78 9.23 15.41
N LEU A 133 13.31 9.74 14.27
CA LEU A 133 13.81 9.48 12.93
C LEU A 133 13.88 10.83 12.19
N ASP A 134 14.49 10.88 11.01
CA ASP A 134 14.57 12.14 10.26
C ASP A 134 13.19 12.73 9.93
N TRP A 135 12.18 11.87 9.76
CA TRP A 135 10.77 12.21 9.48
C TRP A 135 9.83 12.08 10.70
N ILE A 136 10.32 11.71 11.90
CA ILE A 136 9.50 11.65 13.13
C ILE A 136 10.18 12.40 14.28
N GLU A 137 9.47 13.39 14.81
CA GLU A 137 9.86 14.13 16.01
C GLU A 137 9.20 13.55 17.26
N CYS A 138 9.93 13.65 18.36
CA CYS A 138 9.51 13.20 19.67
C CYS A 138 9.57 14.35 20.69
N ASP A 139 8.43 14.60 21.32
CA ASP A 139 8.27 15.50 22.47
C ASP A 139 7.91 14.67 23.69
N ASP A 140 8.93 14.30 24.47
CA ASP A 140 8.79 13.41 25.62
C ASP A 140 7.89 14.04 26.72
N GLU A 141 7.75 15.37 26.78
CA GLU A 141 6.90 16.04 27.77
C GLU A 141 5.42 15.92 27.44
N LYS A 142 5.08 15.75 26.17
CA LYS A 142 3.71 15.48 25.72
C LYS A 142 3.32 14.01 25.88
N CYS A 143 4.26 13.12 26.23
CA CYS A 143 3.96 11.71 26.44
C CYS A 143 3.16 11.50 27.73
N ILE A 144 2.19 10.58 27.68
CA ILE A 144 1.34 10.20 28.82
C ILE A 144 1.57 8.76 29.30
N GLY A 145 2.63 8.09 28.83
CA GLY A 145 2.95 6.72 29.24
C GLY A 145 1.91 5.67 28.82
N CYS A 146 1.20 5.88 27.71
CA CYS A 146 0.12 4.96 27.30
C CYS A 146 0.61 3.56 26.83
N GLY A 147 1.89 3.42 26.48
CA GLY A 147 2.50 2.16 26.05
C GLY A 147 2.15 1.70 24.63
N ARG A 148 1.40 2.49 23.83
CA ARG A 148 1.01 2.11 22.46
C ARG A 148 2.21 1.98 21.52
N CYS A 149 3.12 2.96 21.51
CA CYS A 149 4.34 2.94 20.70
C CYS A 149 5.24 1.75 21.04
N ALA A 150 5.50 1.54 22.34
CA ALA A 150 6.22 0.38 22.87
C ALA A 150 5.61 -0.95 22.40
N ALA A 151 4.28 -1.11 22.54
CA ALA A 151 3.60 -2.33 22.11
C ALA A 151 3.67 -2.57 20.61
N PHE A 152 3.65 -1.49 19.80
CA PHE A 152 3.84 -1.58 18.37
C PHE A 152 5.26 -2.03 18.01
N LEU A 153 6.30 -1.40 18.58
CA LEU A 153 7.70 -1.78 18.35
C LEU A 153 8.01 -3.21 18.79
N LYS A 154 7.40 -3.67 19.89
CA LYS A 154 7.49 -5.07 20.32
C LYS A 154 6.92 -6.03 19.28
N LYS A 155 5.76 -5.70 18.69
CA LYS A 155 5.16 -6.49 17.61
C LYS A 155 6.01 -6.45 16.33
N ILE A 156 6.69 -5.35 16.04
CA ILE A 156 7.64 -5.24 14.90
C ILE A 156 8.92 -6.07 15.15
N GLY A 157 9.26 -6.34 16.41
CA GLY A 157 10.45 -7.11 16.81
C GLY A 157 11.69 -6.24 17.07
N LEU A 158 11.50 -4.93 17.33
CA LEU A 158 12.61 -3.98 17.53
C LEU A 158 12.88 -3.62 19.00
N GLU A 159 11.86 -3.62 19.88
CA GLU A 159 12.05 -3.24 21.29
C GLU A 159 11.20 -4.03 22.27
N ASP A 160 11.75 -4.27 23.46
CA ASP A 160 11.01 -4.78 24.63
C ASP A 160 11.12 -3.79 25.81
N SER A 161 10.76 -2.53 25.56
CA SER A 161 10.66 -1.50 26.59
C SER A 161 9.24 -0.95 26.65
N ALA A 162 8.70 -0.74 27.85
CA ALA A 162 7.41 -0.07 28.06
C ALA A 162 7.49 1.47 27.92
N ALA A 163 8.66 2.01 27.58
CA ALA A 163 8.95 3.44 27.55
C ALA A 163 8.76 4.06 26.14
N MET A 164 9.01 5.38 26.06
CA MET A 164 9.08 6.07 24.78
C MET A 164 10.24 5.54 23.92
N PRO A 165 10.07 5.43 22.59
CA PRO A 165 11.13 4.98 21.70
C PRO A 165 12.37 5.86 21.80
N PRO A 166 13.58 5.31 22.05
CA PRO A 166 14.82 6.07 22.10
C PRO A 166 15.20 6.59 20.70
N SER A 167 16.04 7.63 20.63
CA SER A 167 16.55 8.14 19.34
C SER A 167 17.46 7.15 18.59
N SER A 168 17.82 6.03 19.22
CA SER A 168 18.50 4.90 18.59
C SER A 168 17.54 3.91 17.91
N CYS A 169 16.22 4.11 17.99
CA CYS A 169 15.24 3.27 17.31
C CYS A 169 15.55 3.29 15.80
N PRO A 170 15.83 2.13 15.18
CA PRO A 170 16.16 2.12 13.77
C PRO A 170 14.90 2.37 12.92
N PRO A 171 15.03 2.91 11.70
CA PRO A 171 13.89 3.07 10.79
C PRO A 171 13.32 1.71 10.38
N PHE A 172 12.04 1.62 10.07
CA PHE A 172 11.40 0.41 9.56
C PHE A 172 10.19 0.78 8.69
N PRO A 173 9.71 -0.08 7.78
CA PRO A 173 8.75 0.31 6.72
C PRO A 173 7.36 0.82 7.17
N LEU A 174 7.07 0.82 8.47
CA LEU A 174 5.80 1.23 9.08
C LEU A 174 6.01 2.26 10.20
N SER A 175 7.16 2.92 10.25
CA SER A 175 7.53 3.80 11.38
C SER A 175 6.58 4.97 11.57
N GLY A 176 6.00 5.49 10.49
CA GLY A 176 4.98 6.53 10.52
C GLY A 176 3.71 6.13 11.27
N THR A 177 3.43 4.83 11.42
CA THR A 177 2.32 4.34 12.25
C THR A 177 2.43 4.82 13.71
N LEU A 178 3.65 5.08 14.19
CA LEU A 178 3.90 5.63 15.53
C LEU A 178 3.20 6.98 15.75
N THR A 179 3.07 7.83 14.71
CA THR A 179 2.41 9.14 14.82
C THR A 179 0.87 9.00 14.86
N ASP A 180 0.33 7.96 14.21
CA ASP A 180 -1.11 7.67 14.20
C ASP A 180 -1.57 7.09 15.54
N ILE A 181 -0.87 6.08 16.06
CA ILE A 181 -1.26 5.40 17.30
C ILE A 181 -1.04 6.28 18.53
N CYS A 182 -0.21 7.33 18.44
CA CYS A 182 0.03 8.26 19.54
C CYS A 182 -1.23 9.10 19.84
N PRO A 183 -1.82 8.98 21.05
CA PRO A 183 -3.04 9.72 21.41
C PRO A 183 -2.77 11.18 21.79
N SER A 184 -1.50 11.59 21.87
CA SER A 184 -1.07 12.95 22.18
C SER A 184 -0.17 13.50 21.06
N GLY A 185 0.32 14.73 21.23
CA GLY A 185 1.31 15.33 20.32
C GLY A 185 2.76 14.92 20.63
N ALA A 186 2.99 13.78 21.27
CA ALA A 186 4.33 13.32 21.64
C ALA A 186 5.12 12.74 20.46
N LEU A 187 4.44 12.16 19.47
CA LEU A 187 5.04 11.66 18.24
C LEU A 187 4.34 12.32 17.06
N THR A 188 5.10 13.07 16.28
CA THR A 188 4.60 13.86 15.15
C THR A 188 5.55 13.74 13.97
N GLU A 189 5.04 14.00 12.76
CA GLU A 189 5.88 14.04 11.56
C GLU A 189 6.82 15.24 11.63
N SER A 190 8.09 15.06 11.23
CA SER A 190 9.08 16.15 11.19
C SER A 190 8.66 17.21 10.18
N ALA A 191 8.95 18.48 10.47
CA ALA A 191 8.66 19.60 9.56
C ALA A 191 7.17 19.73 9.14
N SER A 192 6.22 19.21 9.93
CA SER A 192 4.81 19.49 9.71
C SER A 192 4.55 20.98 9.92
N ASP A 193 4.31 21.74 8.85
CA ASP A 193 3.71 23.07 8.95
C ASP A 193 2.49 22.94 9.87
N LEU A 194 2.38 23.83 10.87
CA LEU A 194 1.33 23.75 11.87
C LEU A 194 -0.04 24.03 11.23
N LYS A 195 -0.68 22.98 10.72
CA LYS A 195 -2.02 23.00 10.15
C LYS A 195 -3.01 22.43 11.16
N ARG A 196 -4.17 23.06 11.27
CA ARG A 196 -5.21 22.70 12.24
C ARG A 196 -6.16 21.69 11.66
N ALA A 197 -6.70 20.83 12.52
CA ALA A 197 -7.66 19.80 12.11
C ALA A 197 -8.85 20.35 11.30
N TRP A 198 -9.31 21.57 11.58
CA TRP A 198 -10.42 22.22 10.88
C TRP A 198 -10.05 22.88 9.54
N GLU A 199 -8.76 23.07 9.24
CA GLU A 199 -8.29 23.55 7.94
C GLU A 199 -8.14 22.39 6.92
N ILE A 200 -8.12 21.16 7.43
CA ILE A 200 -7.83 19.97 6.65
C ILE A 200 -9.09 19.47 5.95
N ARG A 201 -9.03 19.42 4.62
CA ARG A 201 -9.99 18.66 3.83
C ARG A 201 -9.50 17.22 3.70
N LYS A 202 -10.23 16.29 4.30
CA LYS A 202 -9.97 14.85 4.19
C LYS A 202 -10.59 14.31 2.90
N ILE A 203 -9.79 13.62 2.09
CA ILE A 203 -10.22 13.03 0.82
C ILE A 203 -9.87 11.54 0.85
N GLN A 204 -10.89 10.68 0.82
CA GLN A 204 -10.69 9.24 0.80
C GLN A 204 -10.27 8.77 -0.60
N SER A 205 -9.16 8.05 -0.68
CA SER A 205 -8.56 7.51 -1.90
C SER A 205 -7.95 6.13 -1.61
N ILE A 206 -7.09 5.65 -2.50
CA ILE A 206 -6.30 4.43 -2.31
C ILE A 206 -4.81 4.72 -2.47
N ASP A 207 -3.99 3.95 -1.77
CA ASP A 207 -2.55 3.87 -1.99
C ASP A 207 -2.25 3.06 -3.26
N VAL A 208 -1.35 3.58 -4.09
CA VAL A 208 -0.87 2.94 -5.32
C VAL A 208 0.65 2.75 -5.32
N THR A 209 1.31 3.09 -4.20
CA THR A 209 2.78 3.08 -4.07
C THR A 209 3.34 1.69 -3.75
N ASP A 210 2.48 0.78 -3.27
CA ASP A 210 2.72 -0.66 -3.11
C ASP A 210 1.54 -1.47 -3.71
N CYS A 211 1.64 -2.81 -3.72
CA CYS A 211 0.62 -3.68 -4.32
C CYS A 211 -0.63 -3.92 -3.45
N VAL A 212 -0.69 -3.40 -2.22
CA VAL A 212 -1.76 -3.73 -1.26
C VAL A 212 -3.05 -2.99 -1.60
N GLY A 213 -2.95 -1.76 -2.14
CA GLY A 213 -4.13 -0.96 -2.47
C GLY A 213 -4.88 -0.47 -1.22
N THR A 214 -4.17 -0.21 -0.12
CA THR A 214 -4.78 0.21 1.15
C THR A 214 -5.60 1.48 0.96
N LYS A 215 -6.82 1.55 1.52
CA LYS A 215 -7.59 2.80 1.49
C LYS A 215 -6.95 3.83 2.41
N ILE A 216 -6.83 5.05 1.91
CA ILE A 216 -6.15 6.14 2.62
C ILE A 216 -6.99 7.40 2.64
N ASP A 217 -6.80 8.17 3.71
CA ASP A 217 -7.27 9.53 3.86
C ASP A 217 -6.13 10.49 3.50
N LEU A 218 -6.27 11.18 2.36
CA LEU A 218 -5.38 12.25 1.95
C LEU A 218 -5.85 13.55 2.58
N ASN A 219 -5.03 14.12 3.46
CA ASN A 219 -5.30 15.38 4.13
C ASN A 219 -4.75 16.53 3.29
N VAL A 220 -5.65 17.37 2.77
CA VAL A 220 -5.32 18.44 1.82
C VAL A 220 -5.58 19.81 2.42
N VAL A 221 -4.61 20.72 2.25
CA VAL A 221 -4.71 22.14 2.60
C VAL A 221 -4.16 22.95 1.43
N ASP A 222 -4.86 23.99 0.99
CA ASP A 222 -4.44 24.89 -0.10
C ASP A 222 -3.97 24.16 -1.38
N GLY A 223 -4.65 23.07 -1.74
CA GLY A 223 -4.31 22.28 -2.92
C GLY A 223 -2.99 21.50 -2.80
N LYS A 224 -2.52 21.22 -1.58
CA LYS A 224 -1.35 20.37 -1.29
C LYS A 224 -1.72 19.26 -0.31
N ILE A 225 -1.19 18.07 -0.54
CA ILE A 225 -1.29 16.98 0.45
C ILE A 225 -0.29 17.28 1.57
N ILE A 226 -0.78 17.36 2.80
CA ILE A 226 0.06 17.62 3.98
C ILE A 226 0.33 16.36 4.81
N SER A 227 -0.51 15.33 4.69
CA SER A 227 -0.31 14.02 5.30
C SER A 227 -1.23 12.99 4.66
N ALA A 228 -0.86 11.71 4.76
CA ALA A 228 -1.70 10.57 4.43
C ALA A 228 -1.85 9.66 5.64
N LYS A 229 -3.06 9.14 5.86
CA LYS A 229 -3.36 8.20 6.95
C LYS A 229 -4.13 7.00 6.40
N PRO A 230 -4.04 5.81 7.02
CA PRO A 230 -4.97 4.74 6.71
C PRO A 230 -6.40 5.20 6.96
N ALA A 231 -7.34 4.81 6.10
CA ALA A 231 -8.76 4.99 6.37
C ALA A 231 -9.16 4.13 7.59
N GLU A 232 -10.14 4.56 8.38
CA GLU A 232 -10.50 3.92 9.67
C GLU A 232 -10.81 2.41 9.59
N THR A 233 -11.20 1.93 8.40
CA THR A 233 -11.59 0.54 8.16
C THR A 233 -10.46 -0.35 7.64
N ASP A 234 -9.32 0.21 7.21
CA ASP A 234 -8.29 -0.52 6.45
C ASP A 234 -6.89 -0.36 7.05
N GLY A 235 -6.49 -1.36 7.84
CA GLY A 235 -5.10 -1.74 8.09
C GLY A 235 -4.10 -0.63 8.43
N LEU A 236 -2.86 -0.83 7.97
CA LEU A 236 -1.73 0.10 8.11
C LEU A 236 -1.24 0.48 6.70
N ILE A 237 -0.60 1.64 6.57
CA ILE A 237 0.06 2.06 5.33
C ILE A 237 1.57 2.09 5.51
N SER A 238 2.28 1.87 4.40
CA SER A 238 3.74 1.97 4.35
C SER A 238 4.23 3.39 4.59
N ASP A 239 5.47 3.53 5.05
CA ASP A 239 6.14 4.82 5.13
C ASP A 239 6.31 5.48 3.75
N LYS A 240 6.40 4.68 2.68
CA LYS A 240 6.41 5.16 1.30
C LYS A 240 5.09 5.88 0.97
N ALA A 241 3.96 5.23 1.24
CA ALA A 241 2.62 5.79 1.03
C ALA A 241 2.36 7.05 1.86
N ARG A 242 2.99 7.14 3.03
CA ARG A 242 2.82 8.25 3.97
C ARG A 242 3.66 9.47 3.60
N PHE A 243 4.95 9.25 3.32
CA PHE A 243 5.93 10.32 3.29
C PHE A 243 6.42 10.67 1.87
N CYS A 244 6.32 9.77 0.89
CA CYS A 244 6.84 10.03 -0.46
C CYS A 244 5.93 10.88 -1.35
N LEU A 245 4.76 11.29 -0.84
CA LEU A 245 3.80 12.12 -1.58
C LEU A 245 4.31 13.54 -1.88
N ASP A 246 5.36 14.00 -1.18
CA ASP A 246 6.06 15.25 -1.48
C ASP A 246 6.62 15.26 -2.92
N GLY A 247 7.00 14.10 -3.45
CA GLY A 247 7.47 13.92 -4.82
C GLY A 247 6.44 14.31 -5.89
N LEU A 248 5.13 14.30 -5.58
CA LEU A 248 4.08 14.72 -6.53
C LEU A 248 4.18 16.21 -6.92
N SER A 249 4.87 17.01 -6.10
CA SER A 249 5.03 18.45 -6.31
C SER A 249 6.32 18.84 -7.04
N LYS A 250 7.18 17.87 -7.37
CA LYS A 250 8.55 18.09 -7.86
C LYS A 250 8.73 17.57 -9.28
N ASN A 251 9.53 18.29 -10.07
CA ASN A 251 9.96 17.90 -11.43
C ASN A 251 8.81 17.40 -12.35
N ARG A 252 7.65 18.03 -12.25
CA ARG A 252 6.43 17.68 -13.00
C ARG A 252 6.44 18.30 -14.40
N ILE A 253 5.85 17.61 -15.37
CA ILE A 253 5.66 18.16 -16.73
C ILE A 253 4.36 18.99 -16.72
N ASP A 254 4.47 20.28 -17.04
CA ASP A 254 3.34 21.22 -17.00
C ASP A 254 2.68 21.45 -18.36
N ARG A 255 3.33 21.09 -19.48
CA ARG A 255 2.84 21.33 -20.85
C ARG A 255 3.45 20.36 -21.88
N PRO A 256 2.91 20.28 -23.11
CA PRO A 256 3.49 19.45 -24.16
C PRO A 256 4.82 19.99 -24.69
N TYR A 257 5.73 19.09 -25.04
CA TYR A 257 7.00 19.42 -25.69
C TYR A 257 7.22 18.58 -26.93
N LYS A 258 7.89 19.15 -27.94
CA LYS A 258 8.30 18.46 -29.17
C LYS A 258 9.77 18.72 -29.43
N ARG A 259 10.49 17.70 -29.87
CA ARG A 259 11.91 17.83 -30.23
C ARG A 259 12.05 18.53 -31.58
N ILE A 260 12.75 19.66 -31.58
CA ILE A 260 13.09 20.45 -32.76
C ILE A 260 14.59 20.75 -32.69
N ASN A 261 15.34 20.41 -33.75
CA ASN A 261 16.79 20.61 -33.82
C ASN A 261 17.55 20.04 -32.60
N GLY A 262 17.14 18.85 -32.15
CA GLY A 262 17.78 18.15 -31.04
C GLY A 262 17.40 18.61 -29.63
N ARG A 263 16.53 19.63 -29.47
CA ARG A 263 16.07 20.11 -28.16
C ARG A 263 14.55 20.01 -28.03
N LEU A 264 14.07 19.71 -26.83
CA LEU A 264 12.64 19.79 -26.51
C LEU A 264 12.23 21.25 -26.41
N THR A 265 11.29 21.65 -27.25
CA THR A 265 10.70 22.98 -27.28
C THR A 265 9.24 22.87 -26.90
N GLU A 266 8.75 23.82 -26.09
CA GLU A 266 7.33 23.93 -25.76
C GLU A 266 6.48 23.99 -27.03
N CYS A 267 5.34 23.29 -27.02
CA CYS A 267 4.39 23.32 -28.12
C CYS A 267 2.96 23.20 -27.60
N SER A 268 1.99 23.53 -28.47
CA SER A 268 0.58 23.33 -28.18
C SER A 268 0.19 21.85 -28.18
N TRP A 269 -0.91 21.51 -27.51
CA TRP A 269 -1.51 20.17 -27.60
C TRP A 269 -1.79 19.75 -29.04
N THR A 270 -2.29 20.67 -29.88
CA THR A 270 -2.56 20.40 -31.29
C THR A 270 -1.29 20.02 -32.05
N GLU A 271 -0.19 20.76 -31.87
CA GLU A 271 1.08 20.45 -32.54
C GLU A 271 1.67 19.11 -32.07
N ALA A 272 1.60 18.83 -30.76
CA ALA A 272 2.09 17.58 -30.19
C ALA A 272 1.30 16.38 -30.71
N LEU A 273 -0.03 16.41 -30.62
CA LEU A 273 -0.91 15.34 -31.08
C LEU A 273 -0.80 15.13 -32.60
N THR A 274 -0.71 16.21 -33.38
CA THR A 274 -0.51 16.12 -34.83
C THR A 274 0.81 15.42 -35.15
N ALA A 275 1.91 15.78 -34.49
CA ALA A 275 3.21 15.15 -34.72
C ALA A 275 3.21 13.65 -34.40
N VAL A 276 2.55 13.25 -33.32
CA VAL A 276 2.41 11.83 -32.96
C VAL A 276 1.53 11.09 -33.99
N ALA A 277 0.38 11.66 -34.33
CA ALA A 277 -0.55 11.04 -35.27
C ALA A 277 0.03 10.89 -36.67
N GLU A 278 0.76 11.89 -37.19
CA GLU A 278 1.46 11.80 -38.47
C GLU A 278 2.43 10.62 -38.51
N LYS A 279 3.21 10.42 -37.44
CA LYS A 279 4.13 9.29 -37.34
C LYS A 279 3.39 7.95 -37.26
N MET A 280 2.36 7.86 -36.42
CA MET A 280 1.52 6.67 -36.30
C MET A 280 0.78 6.32 -37.60
N LYS A 281 0.43 7.31 -38.44
CA LYS A 281 -0.17 7.06 -39.76
C LYS A 281 0.80 6.38 -40.72
N THR A 282 2.06 6.85 -40.75
CA THR A 282 3.09 6.39 -41.70
C THR A 282 3.74 5.06 -41.35
N ILE A 283 3.77 4.70 -40.07
CA ILE A 283 4.47 3.51 -39.58
C ILE A 283 3.54 2.29 -39.63
N SER A 284 4.06 1.14 -40.05
CA SER A 284 3.30 -0.11 -40.09
C SER A 284 3.03 -0.64 -38.68
N ALA A 285 1.90 -1.32 -38.53
CA ALA A 285 1.43 -1.83 -37.24
C ALA A 285 2.44 -2.73 -36.50
N ASP A 286 3.16 -3.57 -37.23
CA ASP A 286 4.15 -4.52 -36.71
C ASP A 286 5.45 -3.86 -36.22
N LYS A 287 5.61 -2.56 -36.50
CA LYS A 287 6.74 -1.72 -36.09
C LYS A 287 6.39 -0.69 -35.03
N MET A 288 5.20 -0.78 -34.44
CA MET A 288 4.78 0.05 -33.31
C MET A 288 4.85 -0.78 -32.03
N ALA A 289 5.44 -0.21 -30.97
CA ALA A 289 5.42 -0.82 -29.65
C ALA A 289 5.00 0.16 -28.55
N GLY A 290 4.33 -0.35 -27.53
CA GLY A 290 3.97 0.37 -26.32
C GLY A 290 4.65 -0.23 -25.09
N LEU A 291 5.21 0.61 -24.21
CA LEU A 291 5.62 0.21 -22.86
C LEU A 291 4.76 0.94 -21.84
N ILE A 292 4.29 0.19 -20.86
CA ILE A 292 3.50 0.72 -19.75
C ILE A 292 4.34 0.64 -18.49
N GLY A 293 4.61 1.80 -17.89
CA GLY A 293 5.34 1.91 -16.65
C GLY A 293 4.44 2.13 -15.45
N GLU A 294 5.05 2.60 -14.36
CA GLU A 294 4.40 2.65 -13.05
C GLU A 294 3.31 3.72 -12.99
N TYR A 295 2.33 3.52 -12.10
CA TYR A 295 1.21 4.44 -11.88
C TYR A 295 0.27 4.63 -13.08
N ALA A 296 0.48 3.96 -14.21
CA ALA A 296 -0.53 3.89 -15.27
C ALA A 296 -1.78 3.18 -14.76
N ASP A 297 -2.93 3.81 -14.98
CA ASP A 297 -4.24 3.31 -14.57
C ASP A 297 -4.90 2.44 -15.63
N CYS A 298 -5.90 1.65 -15.23
CA CYS A 298 -6.56 0.69 -16.11
C CYS A 298 -7.29 1.35 -17.27
N GLU A 299 -7.93 2.50 -17.05
CA GLU A 299 -8.58 3.28 -18.11
C GLU A 299 -7.58 3.65 -19.22
N SER A 300 -6.38 4.10 -18.83
CA SER A 300 -5.34 4.55 -19.76
C SER A 300 -4.63 3.40 -20.46
N MET A 301 -4.41 2.30 -19.75
CA MET A 301 -3.91 1.05 -20.33
C MET A 301 -4.87 0.49 -21.39
N LEU A 302 -6.18 0.50 -21.10
CA LEU A 302 -7.22 0.15 -22.07
C LEU A 302 -7.18 1.09 -23.27
N ALA A 303 -7.09 2.40 -23.04
CA ALA A 303 -7.08 3.37 -24.12
C ALA A 303 -5.87 3.23 -25.05
N LEU A 304 -4.69 2.90 -24.51
CA LEU A 304 -3.50 2.64 -25.32
C LEU A 304 -3.67 1.38 -26.16
N ARG A 305 -4.22 0.31 -25.56
CA ARG A 305 -4.52 -0.95 -26.27
C ARG A 305 -5.46 -0.71 -27.45
N ASP A 306 -6.57 -0.04 -27.20
CA ASP A 306 -7.59 0.17 -28.21
C ASP A 306 -7.09 1.15 -29.29
N LEU A 307 -6.27 2.16 -28.94
CA LEU A 307 -5.60 3.04 -29.89
C LEU A 307 -4.65 2.27 -30.83
N PHE A 308 -3.85 1.36 -30.30
CA PHE A 308 -2.98 0.49 -31.09
C PHE A 308 -3.80 -0.44 -32.00
N ALA A 309 -4.90 -0.98 -31.48
CA ALA A 309 -5.79 -1.85 -32.23
C ALA A 309 -6.44 -1.15 -33.45
N LEU A 310 -6.71 0.17 -33.40
CA LEU A 310 -7.18 0.94 -34.56
C LEU A 310 -6.20 0.88 -35.75
N LYS A 311 -4.90 0.71 -35.48
CA LYS A 311 -3.85 0.53 -36.48
C LYS A 311 -3.53 -0.93 -36.77
N GLY A 312 -4.17 -1.88 -36.08
CA GLY A 312 -3.83 -3.30 -36.14
C GLY A 312 -2.56 -3.68 -35.37
N ALA A 313 -2.05 -2.79 -34.51
CA ALA A 313 -0.89 -3.04 -33.68
C ALA A 313 -1.31 -3.69 -32.35
N ASN A 314 -0.46 -4.56 -31.79
CA ASN A 314 -0.74 -5.27 -30.54
C ASN A 314 0.49 -5.41 -29.63
N ALA A 315 1.66 -4.92 -30.03
CA ALA A 315 2.90 -5.03 -29.27
C ALA A 315 2.90 -4.01 -28.12
N ILE A 316 2.22 -4.35 -27.03
CA ILE A 316 2.23 -3.59 -25.77
C ILE A 316 2.77 -4.50 -24.67
N ASP A 317 3.64 -3.98 -23.81
CA ASP A 317 4.22 -4.72 -22.69
C ASP A 317 4.27 -3.86 -21.43
N ALA A 318 3.60 -4.34 -20.38
CA ALA A 318 3.58 -3.71 -19.06
C ALA A 318 4.50 -4.40 -18.04
N ARG A 319 5.34 -5.34 -18.49
CA ARG A 319 6.21 -6.13 -17.62
C ARG A 319 7.31 -5.26 -16.99
N PRO A 320 7.37 -5.19 -15.65
CA PRO A 320 8.50 -4.57 -14.97
C PRO A 320 9.73 -5.49 -15.03
N ASP A 321 10.91 -4.91 -15.26
CA ASP A 321 12.23 -5.53 -15.05
C ASP A 321 12.42 -6.94 -15.63
N GLY A 322 11.80 -7.23 -16.78
CA GLY A 322 11.94 -8.53 -17.45
C GLY A 322 11.29 -9.70 -16.71
N MET A 323 10.41 -9.45 -15.74
CA MET A 323 9.75 -10.48 -14.95
C MET A 323 8.96 -11.51 -15.77
N TYR A 324 9.13 -12.78 -15.46
CA TYR A 324 8.28 -13.85 -15.96
C TYR A 324 6.85 -13.74 -15.41
N PHE A 325 5.86 -13.95 -16.27
CA PHE A 325 4.46 -14.11 -15.91
C PHE A 325 3.84 -15.23 -16.73
N ASP A 326 3.11 -16.12 -16.08
CA ASP A 326 2.26 -17.09 -16.76
C ASP A 326 0.88 -16.47 -17.03
N THR A 327 0.68 -16.01 -18.25
CA THR A 327 -0.54 -15.30 -18.66
C THR A 327 -1.74 -16.25 -18.84
N HIS A 328 -1.54 -17.57 -18.80
CA HIS A 328 -2.61 -18.55 -18.94
C HIS A 328 -3.30 -18.87 -17.60
N SER A 329 -2.67 -18.52 -16.48
CA SER A 329 -3.14 -18.84 -15.13
C SER A 329 -3.25 -17.59 -14.27
N ARG A 330 -4.48 -17.08 -14.10
CA ARG A 330 -4.76 -15.93 -13.24
C ARG A 330 -4.27 -16.13 -11.80
N GLN A 331 -4.31 -17.36 -11.29
CA GLN A 331 -3.86 -17.64 -9.93
C GLN A 331 -2.35 -17.46 -9.73
N SER A 332 -1.53 -17.55 -10.79
CA SER A 332 -0.07 -17.55 -10.65
C SER A 332 0.54 -16.19 -10.30
N TRP A 333 -0.23 -15.11 -10.42
CA TRP A 333 0.24 -13.74 -10.22
C TRP A 333 -0.64 -12.94 -9.24
N LEU A 334 -1.50 -13.63 -8.48
CA LEU A 334 -2.32 -13.04 -7.44
C LEU A 334 -1.87 -13.46 -6.04
N PHE A 335 -2.23 -12.63 -5.07
CA PHE A 335 -2.34 -12.99 -3.67
C PHE A 335 -3.73 -13.63 -3.46
N ASN A 336 -3.85 -14.92 -3.78
CA ASN A 336 -5.15 -15.62 -3.81
C ASN A 336 -5.81 -15.79 -2.45
N THR A 337 -5.03 -15.80 -1.36
CA THR A 337 -5.59 -15.80 0.01
C THR A 337 -6.04 -14.38 0.34
N PRO A 338 -7.32 -14.09 0.58
CA PRO A 338 -7.71 -12.74 0.99
C PRO A 338 -6.92 -12.27 2.22
N PHE A 339 -6.47 -11.03 2.24
CA PHE A 339 -5.68 -10.43 3.32
C PHE A 339 -6.36 -10.58 4.68
N SER A 340 -7.69 -10.55 4.72
CA SER A 340 -8.49 -10.79 5.92
C SER A 340 -8.37 -12.21 6.48
N ARG A 341 -8.02 -13.19 5.64
CA ARG A 341 -7.90 -14.61 5.99
C ARG A 341 -6.47 -15.06 6.26
N ILE A 342 -5.49 -14.16 6.20
CA ILE A 342 -4.07 -14.46 6.52
C ILE A 342 -3.92 -15.05 7.93
N CYS A 343 -4.77 -14.64 8.88
CA CYS A 343 -4.77 -15.16 10.25
C CYS A 343 -5.23 -16.62 10.35
N GLU A 344 -5.88 -17.17 9.32
CA GLU A 344 -6.32 -18.56 9.29
C GLU A 344 -5.21 -19.54 8.88
N ALA A 345 -4.12 -19.05 8.28
CA ALA A 345 -3.02 -19.89 7.85
C ALA A 345 -2.24 -20.43 9.05
N ASP A 346 -1.78 -21.68 8.99
CA ASP A 346 -1.08 -22.36 10.08
C ASP A 346 0.36 -22.76 9.76
N ALA A 347 0.82 -22.52 8.53
CA ALA A 347 2.23 -22.53 8.16
C ALA A 347 2.48 -21.62 6.95
N LEU A 348 3.67 -21.01 6.88
CA LEU A 348 4.09 -20.17 5.75
C LEU A 348 5.44 -20.63 5.18
N LEU A 349 5.49 -20.93 3.90
CA LEU A 349 6.73 -21.00 3.13
C LEU A 349 6.85 -19.75 2.25
N CYS A 350 7.85 -18.92 2.52
CA CYS A 350 8.14 -17.72 1.73
C CYS A 350 9.33 -17.98 0.80
N VAL A 351 9.19 -17.67 -0.49
CA VAL A 351 10.20 -17.93 -1.54
C VAL A 351 10.56 -16.61 -2.23
N GLY A 352 11.77 -16.11 -1.97
CA GLY A 352 12.29 -14.87 -2.55
C GLY A 352 11.52 -13.60 -2.20
N ALA A 353 10.58 -13.63 -1.25
CA ALA A 353 9.74 -12.47 -0.93
C ALA A 353 10.23 -11.75 0.34
N ASP A 354 10.82 -10.56 0.18
CA ASP A 354 10.91 -9.61 1.29
C ASP A 354 9.55 -8.92 1.48
N VAL A 355 8.66 -9.57 2.22
CA VAL A 355 7.30 -9.06 2.45
C VAL A 355 7.30 -7.71 3.17
N ASP A 356 8.33 -7.41 3.99
CA ASP A 356 8.45 -6.12 4.66
C ASP A 356 8.74 -4.98 3.69
N ALA A 357 9.47 -5.26 2.61
CA ALA A 357 9.75 -4.27 1.58
C ALA A 357 8.62 -4.16 0.54
N LEU A 358 8.03 -5.30 0.15
CA LEU A 358 7.02 -5.38 -0.92
C LEU A 358 5.62 -4.97 -0.46
N ALA A 359 5.21 -5.37 0.75
CA ALA A 359 3.85 -5.19 1.26
C ALA A 359 3.84 -5.07 2.79
N PRO A 360 4.30 -3.94 3.38
CA PRO A 360 4.44 -3.76 4.82
C PRO A 360 3.16 -4.07 5.62
N ALA A 361 1.99 -3.72 5.08
CA ALA A 361 0.70 -4.01 5.70
C ALA A 361 0.37 -5.53 5.75
N VAL A 362 0.80 -6.28 4.76
CA VAL A 362 0.70 -7.76 4.74
C VAL A 362 1.69 -8.34 5.75
N ALA A 363 2.92 -7.84 5.80
CA ALA A 363 3.90 -8.24 6.79
C ALA A 363 3.41 -8.01 8.23
N TRP A 364 2.71 -6.91 8.50
CA TRP A 364 2.05 -6.68 9.80
C TRP A 364 1.07 -7.80 10.16
N ARG A 365 0.20 -8.22 9.24
CA ARG A 365 -0.75 -9.32 9.45
C ARG A 365 -0.03 -10.65 9.71
N LEU A 366 1.03 -10.94 8.96
CA LEU A 366 1.87 -12.12 9.17
C LEU A 366 2.55 -12.16 10.54
N ARG A 367 2.93 -11.00 11.10
CA ARG A 367 3.47 -10.89 12.47
C ARG A 367 2.44 -11.20 13.54
N GLN A 368 1.17 -10.87 13.30
CA GLN A 368 0.10 -11.17 14.25
C GLN A 368 -0.23 -12.67 14.29
N ASN A 369 0.11 -13.40 13.22
CA ASN A 369 -0.11 -14.84 13.14
C ASN A 369 1.10 -15.61 13.74
N PRO A 370 0.94 -16.40 14.82
CA PRO A 370 2.02 -17.14 15.46
C PRO A 370 2.50 -18.38 14.68
N MET A 371 1.95 -18.65 13.48
CA MET A 371 2.34 -19.79 12.65
C MET A 371 3.86 -19.89 12.41
N PRO A 372 4.43 -21.10 12.28
CA PRO A 372 5.80 -21.31 11.82
C PRO A 372 6.00 -20.79 10.40
N LYS A 373 7.17 -20.21 10.12
CA LYS A 373 7.48 -19.53 8.85
C LYS A 373 8.86 -19.97 8.34
N GLY A 374 8.90 -20.66 7.20
CA GLY A 374 10.13 -21.01 6.50
C GLY A 374 10.44 -20.02 5.39
N PHE A 375 11.72 -19.77 5.13
CA PHE A 375 12.18 -18.85 4.09
C PHE A 375 13.20 -19.49 3.16
N VAL A 376 12.97 -19.36 1.85
CA VAL A 376 13.89 -19.75 0.78
C VAL A 376 14.33 -18.50 0.03
N GLY A 377 15.61 -18.16 0.14
CA GLY A 377 16.21 -16.98 -0.47
C GLY A 377 17.40 -16.47 0.35
N LYS A 378 18.14 -15.50 -0.19
CA LYS A 378 19.13 -14.76 0.59
C LYS A 378 18.43 -14.03 1.74
N LYS A 379 18.91 -14.20 2.97
CA LYS A 379 18.29 -13.55 4.14
C LYS A 379 18.35 -12.01 3.97
N THR A 380 17.21 -11.34 4.12
CA THR A 380 17.13 -9.87 4.12
C THR A 380 17.10 -9.29 5.53
N ASN A 381 17.02 -7.96 5.63
CA ASN A 381 16.75 -7.23 6.86
C ASN A 381 15.28 -7.28 7.30
N SER A 382 14.48 -8.20 6.74
CA SER A 382 13.09 -8.41 7.16
C SER A 382 13.01 -8.63 8.66
N CYS A 383 12.06 -7.95 9.30
CA CYS A 383 11.78 -8.11 10.72
C CYS A 383 10.69 -9.19 10.96
N LEU A 384 10.42 -10.06 9.97
CA LEU A 384 9.59 -11.24 10.15
C LEU A 384 10.44 -12.41 10.70
N PRO A 385 9.96 -13.14 11.71
CA PRO A 385 10.72 -14.23 12.34
C PRO A 385 10.68 -15.49 11.48
N TYR A 386 11.49 -15.52 10.42
CA TYR A 386 11.65 -16.68 9.54
C TYR A 386 12.71 -17.66 10.03
N GLU A 387 12.45 -18.94 9.81
CA GLU A 387 13.47 -19.97 9.75
C GLU A 387 14.07 -20.03 8.34
N ALA A 388 15.36 -19.73 8.20
CA ALA A 388 16.05 -19.83 6.92
C ALA A 388 16.26 -21.31 6.54
N LEU A 389 15.69 -21.73 5.41
CA LEU A 389 15.77 -23.10 4.90
C LEU A 389 16.95 -23.29 3.94
N SER A 390 17.05 -22.42 2.93
CA SER A 390 18.12 -22.39 1.93
C SER A 390 18.08 -21.07 1.18
N ASN A 391 19.13 -20.70 0.45
CA ASN A 391 19.11 -19.62 -0.52
C ASN A 391 19.10 -20.10 -1.98
N LYS A 392 19.15 -21.41 -2.23
CA LYS A 392 19.17 -22.00 -3.58
C LYS A 392 17.81 -22.60 -3.95
N PRO A 393 17.40 -22.56 -5.23
CA PRO A 393 16.11 -23.09 -5.67
C PRO A 393 16.00 -24.61 -5.55
N VAL A 394 17.11 -25.36 -5.54
CA VAL A 394 17.13 -26.84 -5.43
C VAL A 394 16.37 -27.37 -4.19
N ILE A 395 16.28 -26.58 -3.12
CA ILE A 395 15.51 -26.95 -1.92
C ILE A 395 14.02 -27.18 -2.23
N LEU A 396 13.50 -26.57 -3.30
CA LEU A 396 12.11 -26.77 -3.72
C LEU A 396 11.90 -28.20 -4.26
N GLU A 397 12.91 -28.78 -4.90
CA GLU A 397 12.88 -30.20 -5.30
C GLU A 397 12.91 -31.10 -4.06
N ASP A 398 13.74 -30.80 -3.07
CA ASP A 398 13.75 -31.53 -1.80
C ASP A 398 12.39 -31.47 -1.10
N ILE A 399 11.75 -30.29 -1.05
CA ILE A 399 10.42 -30.11 -0.47
C ILE A 399 9.37 -30.92 -1.24
N LEU A 400 9.42 -30.93 -2.57
CA LEU A 400 8.51 -31.72 -3.40
C LEU A 400 8.71 -33.23 -3.18
N ASN A 401 9.95 -33.66 -2.96
CA ASN A 401 10.31 -35.03 -2.61
C ASN A 401 10.09 -35.38 -1.12
N ASP A 402 9.39 -34.52 -0.38
CA ASP A 402 8.99 -34.72 1.01
C ASP A 402 10.18 -34.75 2.02
N LEU A 403 11.28 -34.09 1.66
CA LEU A 403 12.53 -34.04 2.42
C LEU A 403 12.72 -32.70 3.18
N GLY A 404 13.38 -32.80 4.34
CA GLY A 404 13.83 -31.63 5.10
C GLY A 404 12.74 -30.86 5.84
N ARG A 405 13.14 -29.69 6.38
CA ARG A 405 12.29 -28.88 7.27
C ARG A 405 11.14 -28.18 6.53
N GLY A 406 11.35 -27.79 5.27
CA GLY A 406 10.29 -27.17 4.45
C GLY A 406 9.12 -28.13 4.16
N ALA A 407 9.43 -29.41 3.87
CA ALA A 407 8.40 -30.45 3.74
C ALA A 407 7.66 -30.68 5.06
N ALA A 408 8.39 -30.80 6.18
CA ALA A 408 7.79 -30.98 7.51
C ALA A 408 6.84 -29.82 7.88
N LEU A 409 7.23 -28.59 7.55
CA LEU A 409 6.43 -27.39 7.75
C LEU A 409 5.08 -27.47 7.01
N LEU A 410 5.09 -27.82 5.73
CA LEU A 410 3.86 -27.90 4.92
C LEU A 410 3.01 -29.13 5.26
N ARG A 411 3.63 -30.27 5.62
CA ARG A 411 2.92 -31.52 5.94
C ARG A 411 2.05 -31.42 7.19
N GLN A 412 2.47 -30.65 8.19
CA GLN A 412 1.74 -30.47 9.46
C GLN A 412 0.58 -29.48 9.35
N ALA A 413 0.54 -28.70 8.27
CA ALA A 413 -0.37 -27.58 8.08
C ALA A 413 -1.71 -28.04 7.52
N ARG A 414 -2.81 -27.56 8.09
CA ARG A 414 -4.17 -27.70 7.54
C ARG A 414 -4.48 -26.61 6.54
N LYS A 415 -3.94 -25.41 6.71
CA LYS A 415 -4.07 -24.25 5.81
C LYS A 415 -2.67 -23.69 5.49
N PRO A 416 -1.83 -24.46 4.77
CA PRO A 416 -0.50 -24.00 4.37
C PRO A 416 -0.61 -22.81 3.43
N MET A 417 0.34 -21.89 3.55
CA MET A 417 0.48 -20.72 2.70
C MET A 417 1.86 -20.71 2.06
N ILE A 418 1.92 -20.37 0.77
CA ILE A 418 3.15 -20.10 0.04
C ILE A 418 3.10 -18.68 -0.50
N ILE A 419 4.13 -17.87 -0.22
CA ILE A 419 4.28 -16.52 -0.78
C ILE A 419 5.53 -16.49 -1.66
N VAL A 420 5.37 -16.06 -2.91
CA VAL A 420 6.44 -15.91 -3.89
C VAL A 420 6.68 -14.43 -4.18
N GLY A 421 7.93 -13.98 -4.09
CA GLY A 421 8.31 -12.59 -4.37
C GLY A 421 8.64 -12.32 -5.84
N ALA A 422 8.53 -11.05 -6.24
CA ALA A 422 8.88 -10.59 -7.58
C ALA A 422 10.32 -10.92 -8.02
N SER A 423 11.28 -11.03 -7.09
CA SER A 423 12.66 -11.40 -7.41
C SER A 423 12.78 -12.79 -8.04
N VAL A 424 11.88 -13.73 -7.70
CA VAL A 424 11.82 -15.06 -8.33
C VAL A 424 11.48 -14.92 -9.81
N MET A 425 10.59 -13.98 -10.15
CA MET A 425 10.15 -13.76 -11.53
C MET A 425 11.22 -13.10 -12.39
N GLN A 426 12.19 -12.40 -11.80
CA GLN A 426 13.30 -11.77 -12.52
C GLN A 426 14.40 -12.76 -12.94
N ARG A 427 14.32 -14.02 -12.47
CA ARG A 427 15.33 -15.03 -12.78
C ARG A 427 15.12 -15.65 -14.17
N SER A 428 16.21 -16.13 -14.75
CA SER A 428 16.19 -16.85 -16.02
C SER A 428 15.46 -18.20 -15.95
N ASP A 429 15.42 -18.84 -14.78
CA ASP A 429 14.76 -20.11 -14.49
C ASP A 429 13.39 -19.92 -13.79
N ALA A 430 12.82 -18.72 -13.80
CA ALA A 430 11.57 -18.39 -13.12
C ALA A 430 10.41 -19.34 -13.49
N ALA A 431 10.25 -19.68 -14.78
CA ALA A 431 9.21 -20.59 -15.24
C ALA A 431 9.33 -21.99 -14.61
N ALA A 432 10.55 -22.50 -14.43
CA ALA A 432 10.82 -23.79 -13.80
C ALA A 432 10.57 -23.77 -12.29
N ILE A 433 10.99 -22.69 -11.61
CA ILE A 433 10.68 -22.48 -10.19
C ILE A 433 9.16 -22.42 -9.98
N MET A 434 8.44 -21.67 -10.82
CA MET A 434 6.99 -21.58 -10.75
C MET A 434 6.30 -22.92 -10.99
N ARG A 435 6.83 -23.75 -11.90
CA ARG A 435 6.33 -25.12 -12.11
C ARG A 435 6.48 -25.98 -10.86
N LEU A 436 7.65 -25.95 -10.22
CA LEU A 436 7.88 -26.68 -8.97
C LEU A 436 6.96 -26.19 -7.86
N ILE A 437 6.77 -24.88 -7.72
CA ILE A 437 5.87 -24.32 -6.71
C ILE A 437 4.42 -24.74 -6.97
N CYS A 438 3.98 -24.80 -8.25
CA CYS A 438 2.68 -25.36 -8.61
C CYS A 438 2.54 -26.82 -8.15
N GLN A 439 3.56 -27.65 -8.39
CA GLN A 439 3.57 -29.06 -7.99
C GLN A 439 3.57 -29.23 -6.46
N ILE A 440 4.37 -28.44 -5.74
CA ILE A 440 4.37 -28.39 -4.27
C ILE A 440 2.98 -27.99 -3.77
N SER A 441 2.37 -26.98 -4.41
CA SER A 441 1.06 -26.48 -4.02
C SER A 441 -0.04 -27.54 -4.19
N GLN A 442 0.06 -28.36 -5.23
CA GLN A 442 -0.82 -29.52 -5.44
C GLN A 442 -0.55 -30.63 -4.42
N TYR A 443 0.72 -31.01 -4.22
CA TYR A 443 1.14 -32.11 -3.34
C TYR A 443 0.73 -31.89 -1.88
N TYR A 444 0.97 -30.68 -1.34
CA TYR A 444 0.60 -30.33 0.03
C TYR A 444 -0.80 -29.72 0.16
N SER A 445 -1.63 -29.78 -0.89
CA SER A 445 -2.99 -29.22 -0.87
C SER A 445 -3.03 -27.74 -0.44
N VAL A 446 -2.05 -26.95 -0.87
CA VAL A 446 -2.03 -25.49 -0.68
C VAL A 446 -3.15 -24.84 -1.49
N ILE A 447 -3.48 -25.39 -2.65
CA ILE A 447 -4.58 -24.94 -3.50
C ILE A 447 -5.72 -25.96 -3.45
N ARG A 448 -6.84 -25.55 -2.86
CA ARG A 448 -8.10 -26.28 -2.70
C ARG A 448 -9.28 -25.33 -2.94
N GLU A 449 -10.48 -25.88 -3.01
CA GLU A 449 -11.72 -25.11 -3.25
C GLU A 449 -12.06 -24.13 -2.12
N ASP A 450 -11.81 -24.54 -0.86
CA ASP A 450 -12.08 -23.78 0.36
C ASP A 450 -10.90 -22.89 0.82
N TRP A 451 -9.68 -23.23 0.36
CA TRP A 451 -8.43 -22.56 0.70
C TRP A 451 -7.48 -22.50 -0.49
N ASN A 452 -7.14 -21.30 -0.94
CA ASN A 452 -6.04 -21.09 -1.89
C ASN A 452 -4.91 -20.32 -1.18
N GLY A 453 -3.92 -21.08 -0.70
CA GLY A 453 -2.76 -20.59 0.04
C GLY A 453 -1.58 -20.14 -0.83
N TYR A 454 -1.67 -20.29 -2.16
CA TYR A 454 -0.62 -19.83 -3.06
C TYR A 454 -0.78 -18.33 -3.30
N ASN A 455 0.29 -17.57 -3.15
CA ASN A 455 0.27 -16.11 -3.24
C ASN A 455 1.53 -15.58 -3.93
N PHE A 456 1.34 -14.58 -4.77
CA PHE A 456 2.40 -13.82 -5.39
C PHE A 456 2.39 -12.37 -4.86
N LEU A 457 3.58 -11.79 -4.66
CA LEU A 457 3.77 -10.40 -4.27
C LEU A 457 4.76 -9.68 -5.19
N THR A 458 4.35 -8.49 -5.62
CA THR A 458 5.16 -7.49 -6.32
C THR A 458 5.07 -6.18 -5.54
N ASP A 459 5.93 -5.20 -5.80
CA ASP A 459 5.83 -3.86 -5.23
C ASP A 459 4.95 -2.91 -6.08
N LYS A 460 4.40 -3.38 -7.21
CA LYS A 460 3.64 -2.56 -8.17
C LYS A 460 2.19 -3.00 -8.34
N THR A 461 1.26 -2.03 -8.45
CA THR A 461 -0.15 -2.29 -8.80
C THR A 461 -0.39 -2.36 -10.31
N THR A 462 0.33 -1.55 -11.10
CA THR A 462 0.08 -1.42 -12.54
C THR A 462 0.14 -2.75 -13.29
N VAL A 463 1.12 -3.59 -12.97
CA VAL A 463 1.32 -4.89 -13.65
C VAL A 463 0.10 -5.82 -13.47
N LEU A 464 -0.60 -5.74 -12.33
CA LEU A 464 -1.77 -6.56 -12.05
C LEU A 464 -2.97 -6.14 -12.88
N GLY A 465 -3.20 -4.82 -13.03
CA GLY A 465 -4.22 -4.31 -13.95
C GLY A 465 -3.88 -4.61 -15.41
N ALA A 466 -2.61 -4.58 -15.78
CA ALA A 466 -2.16 -4.93 -17.12
C ALA A 466 -2.37 -6.43 -17.44
N LEU A 467 -2.13 -7.32 -16.48
CA LEU A 467 -2.41 -8.76 -16.58
C LEU A 467 -3.90 -9.03 -16.79
N GLU A 468 -4.78 -8.35 -16.04
CA GLU A 468 -6.24 -8.42 -16.24
C GLU A 468 -6.70 -7.94 -17.62
N LEU A 469 -5.96 -7.02 -18.24
CA LEU A 469 -6.25 -6.47 -19.57
C LEU A 469 -5.55 -7.22 -20.72
N GLY A 470 -4.73 -8.22 -20.41
CA GLY A 470 -3.96 -8.99 -21.41
C GLY A 470 -2.82 -8.19 -22.06
N LEU A 471 -2.19 -7.28 -21.32
CA LEU A 471 -1.16 -6.35 -21.81
C LEU A 471 0.28 -6.80 -21.49
N ILE A 472 0.45 -8.09 -21.25
CA ILE A 472 1.77 -8.73 -21.14
C ILE A 472 1.86 -9.78 -22.25
N PRO A 473 2.71 -9.56 -23.26
CA PRO A 473 2.89 -10.50 -24.35
C PRO A 473 3.72 -11.71 -23.86
N GLU A 474 3.54 -12.86 -24.51
CA GLU A 474 4.29 -14.08 -24.21
C GLU A 474 5.80 -13.84 -24.27
N GLU A 475 6.27 -13.16 -25.31
CA GLU A 475 7.67 -12.77 -25.47
C GLU A 475 7.89 -11.29 -25.09
N PRO A 476 8.88 -10.98 -24.24
CA PRO A 476 9.21 -9.60 -23.88
C PRO A 476 9.56 -8.70 -25.06
N LEU A 477 9.11 -7.44 -25.03
CA LEU A 477 9.35 -6.50 -26.14
C LEU A 477 10.72 -5.81 -26.07
N ARG A 478 11.29 -5.61 -24.88
CA ARG A 478 12.57 -4.88 -24.72
C ARG A 478 13.73 -5.48 -25.53
N PRO A 479 13.93 -6.82 -25.59
CA PRO A 479 14.95 -7.41 -26.47
C PRO A 479 14.70 -7.10 -27.95
N LYS A 480 13.43 -7.10 -28.40
CA LYS A 480 13.05 -6.79 -29.79
C LYS A 480 13.27 -5.31 -30.13
N MET A 481 13.05 -4.41 -29.15
CA MET A 481 13.40 -2.98 -29.29
C MET A 481 14.90 -2.80 -29.53
N LYS A 482 15.74 -3.46 -28.72
CA LYS A 482 17.20 -3.43 -28.85
C LYS A 482 17.71 -3.97 -30.19
N SER A 483 16.98 -4.88 -30.82
CA SER A 483 17.29 -5.36 -32.18
C SER A 483 16.81 -4.43 -33.30
N GLY A 484 16.22 -3.27 -32.98
CA GLY A 484 15.73 -2.31 -33.98
C GLY A 484 14.42 -2.72 -34.66
N ARG A 485 13.58 -3.53 -33.99
CA ARG A 485 12.32 -4.03 -34.58
C ARG A 485 11.25 -2.94 -34.75
N PHE A 486 11.27 -1.91 -33.92
CA PHE A 486 10.20 -0.92 -33.82
C PHE A 486 10.69 0.47 -34.27
N ASP A 487 9.89 1.12 -35.12
CA ASP A 487 10.13 2.47 -35.63
C ASP A 487 9.38 3.52 -34.79
N LEU A 488 8.35 3.11 -34.02
CA LEU A 488 7.64 3.95 -33.05
C LEU A 488 7.53 3.25 -31.71
N ILE A 489 7.87 3.98 -30.64
CA ILE A 489 7.75 3.51 -29.26
C ILE A 489 6.91 4.52 -28.47
N TYR A 490 5.79 4.05 -27.91
CA TYR A 490 4.91 4.81 -27.04
C TYR A 490 5.15 4.41 -25.58
N LEU A 491 5.53 5.37 -24.75
CA LEU A 491 5.84 5.17 -23.34
C LEU A 491 4.72 5.78 -22.50
N LEU A 492 3.92 4.95 -21.84
CA LEU A 492 2.85 5.38 -20.93
C LEU A 492 3.34 5.24 -19.49
N ASN A 493 3.74 6.36 -18.87
CA ASN A 493 4.38 6.44 -17.55
C ASN A 493 5.61 5.51 -17.39
N GLU A 494 6.29 5.18 -18.49
CA GLU A 494 7.49 4.34 -18.49
C GLU A 494 8.75 5.21 -18.38
N ASP A 495 9.31 5.28 -17.17
CA ASP A 495 10.47 6.11 -16.79
C ASP A 495 11.82 5.36 -16.79
N ARG A 496 11.86 4.09 -17.24
CA ARG A 496 13.08 3.27 -17.27
C ARG A 496 13.54 2.96 -18.68
N PHE A 497 12.87 3.48 -19.71
CA PHE A 497 13.33 3.37 -21.09
C PHE A 497 14.55 4.27 -21.32
N GLN A 498 15.54 3.75 -22.05
CA GLN A 498 16.74 4.48 -22.44
C GLN A 498 16.78 4.61 -23.96
N ARG A 499 17.08 5.80 -24.51
CA ARG A 499 17.15 6.02 -25.96
C ARG A 499 18.13 5.10 -26.66
N SER A 500 19.20 4.70 -25.97
CA SER A 500 20.17 3.70 -26.48
C SER A 500 19.54 2.36 -26.82
N ASP A 501 18.39 2.00 -26.22
CA ASP A 501 17.68 0.76 -26.52
C ASP A 501 16.98 0.81 -27.88
N ALA A 502 16.68 2.00 -28.41
CA ALA A 502 16.10 2.18 -29.73
C ALA A 502 16.48 3.56 -30.32
N PRO A 503 17.74 3.74 -30.79
CA PRO A 503 18.27 5.06 -31.18
C PRO A 503 17.52 5.74 -32.32
N GLU A 504 17.00 4.95 -33.27
CA GLU A 504 16.33 5.43 -34.50
C GLU A 504 14.81 5.52 -34.38
N ALA A 505 14.22 5.01 -33.29
CA ALA A 505 12.77 5.00 -33.12
C ALA A 505 12.23 6.40 -32.83
N PHE A 506 11.01 6.68 -33.29
CA PHE A 506 10.25 7.85 -32.85
C PHE A 506 9.63 7.54 -31.48
N VAL A 507 10.05 8.26 -30.45
CA VAL A 507 9.69 7.99 -29.06
C VAL A 507 8.68 9.03 -28.57
N VAL A 508 7.52 8.57 -28.13
CA VAL A 508 6.50 9.39 -27.47
C VAL A 508 6.49 9.04 -25.99
N TYR A 509 6.73 10.03 -25.13
CA TYR A 509 6.59 9.87 -23.69
C TYR A 509 5.32 10.57 -23.22
N GLN A 510 4.38 9.82 -22.68
CA GLN A 510 3.22 10.32 -21.96
C GLN A 510 3.43 10.00 -20.47
N GLY A 511 3.60 11.02 -19.62
CA GLY A 511 3.79 10.77 -18.21
C GLY A 511 3.79 11.99 -17.30
N ILE A 512 4.10 11.74 -16.02
CA ILE A 512 3.92 12.68 -14.91
C ILE A 512 5.15 13.58 -14.71
N TYR A 513 6.36 13.03 -14.93
CA TYR A 513 7.63 13.60 -14.50
C TYR A 513 8.55 13.93 -15.67
N ALA A 514 9.34 15.00 -15.53
CA ALA A 514 10.43 15.31 -16.45
C ALA A 514 11.65 14.41 -16.14
N SER A 515 11.45 13.10 -16.26
CA SER A 515 12.44 12.04 -16.04
C SER A 515 13.51 12.03 -17.14
N ASP A 516 14.57 11.24 -16.95
CA ASP A 516 15.58 11.06 -18.00
C ASP A 516 14.98 10.49 -19.29
N THR A 517 14.00 9.60 -19.17
CA THR A 517 13.25 9.10 -20.33
C THR A 517 12.48 10.21 -21.04
N ALA A 518 11.78 11.09 -20.30
CA ALA A 518 11.07 12.22 -20.89
C ALA A 518 12.03 13.16 -21.64
N ARG A 519 13.25 13.38 -21.11
CA ARG A 519 14.28 14.23 -21.73
C ARG A 519 14.81 13.69 -23.05
N GLU A 520 14.68 12.38 -23.29
CA GLU A 520 15.17 11.71 -24.50
C GLU A 520 14.07 11.47 -25.55
N ALA A 521 12.80 11.72 -25.20
CA ALA A 521 11.68 11.54 -26.12
C ALA A 521 11.67 12.56 -27.28
N ASP A 522 10.96 12.22 -28.35
CA ASP A 522 10.70 13.11 -29.49
C ASP A 522 9.45 13.98 -29.25
N VAL A 523 8.45 13.44 -28.54
CA VAL A 523 7.27 14.18 -28.06
C VAL A 523 7.01 13.81 -26.60
N VAL A 524 6.71 14.82 -25.78
CA VAL A 524 6.36 14.67 -24.36
C VAL A 524 4.94 15.17 -24.14
N LEU A 525 4.09 14.33 -23.57
CA LEU A 525 2.68 14.60 -23.28
C LEU A 525 2.45 14.58 -21.75
N PRO A 526 2.11 15.73 -21.12
CA PRO A 526 1.98 15.84 -19.67
C PRO A 526 0.72 15.14 -19.16
N SER A 527 0.89 14.25 -18.18
CA SER A 527 -0.18 13.46 -17.57
C SER A 527 -0.41 13.80 -16.10
N LEU A 528 -1.64 13.56 -15.64
CA LEU A 528 -2.03 13.74 -14.25
C LEU A 528 -1.55 12.58 -13.37
N SER A 529 -1.13 12.90 -12.15
CA SER A 529 -0.78 11.88 -11.15
C SER A 529 -2.02 11.17 -10.60
N PHE A 530 -1.83 10.04 -9.94
CA PHE A 530 -2.92 9.27 -9.31
C PHE A 530 -3.73 10.08 -8.27
N ALA A 531 -3.15 11.15 -7.70
CA ALA A 531 -3.82 12.05 -6.75
C ALA A 531 -4.63 13.17 -7.42
N GLU A 532 -4.54 13.32 -8.75
CA GLU A 532 -5.18 14.41 -9.52
C GLU A 532 -6.35 13.91 -10.38
N LYS A 533 -6.62 12.60 -10.40
CA LYS A 533 -7.62 11.95 -11.24
C LYS A 533 -8.37 10.83 -10.52
N LYS A 534 -9.56 10.49 -11.01
CA LYS A 534 -10.28 9.26 -10.62
C LYS A 534 -9.83 8.14 -11.56
N ALA A 535 -9.00 7.25 -11.05
CA ALA A 535 -8.36 6.19 -11.84
C ALA A 535 -8.53 4.83 -11.17
N THR A 536 -8.65 3.76 -11.97
CA THR A 536 -8.81 2.39 -11.48
C THR A 536 -7.48 1.66 -11.45
N TYR A 537 -7.18 1.03 -10.31
CA TYR A 537 -6.01 0.17 -10.09
C TYR A 537 -6.47 -1.19 -9.55
N VAL A 538 -5.69 -2.24 -9.81
CA VAL A 538 -5.94 -3.59 -9.28
C VAL A 538 -4.85 -3.93 -8.27
N ASN A 539 -5.26 -4.30 -7.05
CA ASN A 539 -4.33 -4.70 -5.99
C ASN A 539 -3.95 -6.18 -6.09
N ALA A 540 -3.04 -6.65 -5.22
CA ALA A 540 -2.53 -8.02 -5.23
C ALA A 540 -3.61 -9.10 -5.03
N GLU A 541 -4.72 -8.81 -4.35
CA GLU A 541 -5.86 -9.74 -4.21
C GLU A 541 -6.72 -9.83 -5.49
N GLY A 542 -6.40 -9.04 -6.52
CA GLY A 542 -7.21 -8.92 -7.73
C GLY A 542 -8.44 -8.04 -7.54
N ARG A 543 -8.44 -7.13 -6.55
CA ARG A 543 -9.52 -6.18 -6.29
C ARG A 543 -9.30 -4.90 -7.08
N ALA A 544 -10.24 -4.56 -7.97
CA ALA A 544 -10.24 -3.25 -8.62
C ALA A 544 -10.73 -2.16 -7.66
N GLN A 545 -9.95 -1.10 -7.49
CA GLN A 545 -10.26 0.03 -6.63
C GLN A 545 -10.02 1.34 -7.39
N SER A 546 -10.63 2.44 -6.93
CA SER A 546 -10.49 3.73 -7.59
C SER A 546 -9.89 4.79 -6.67
N THR A 547 -9.00 5.61 -7.21
CA THR A 547 -8.51 6.83 -6.56
C THR A 547 -9.57 7.93 -6.59
N ALA A 548 -9.36 8.96 -5.76
CA ALA A 548 -10.11 10.20 -5.77
C ALA A 548 -9.24 11.40 -6.19
N VAL A 549 -9.88 12.45 -6.69
CA VAL A 549 -9.21 13.72 -7.01
C VAL A 549 -8.90 14.47 -5.71
N ALA A 550 -7.65 14.41 -5.28
CA ALA A 550 -7.16 15.08 -4.08
C ALA A 550 -6.52 16.45 -4.38
N LEU A 551 -5.83 16.53 -5.51
CA LEU A 551 -5.08 17.69 -5.99
C LEU A 551 -5.73 18.28 -7.24
N PRO A 552 -5.60 19.60 -7.49
CA PRO A 552 -5.97 20.20 -8.77
C PRO A 552 -5.04 19.70 -9.89
N ALA A 553 -5.50 19.77 -11.13
CA ALA A 553 -4.68 19.45 -12.29
C ALA A 553 -3.42 20.34 -12.36
N PHE A 554 -2.28 19.72 -12.66
CA PHE A 554 -1.00 20.43 -12.74
C PHE A 554 -0.79 21.06 -14.12
N GLY A 555 -0.70 22.39 -14.19
CA GLY A 555 -0.48 23.12 -15.44
C GLY A 555 -1.50 22.78 -16.53
N GLN A 556 -1.01 22.37 -17.70
CA GLN A 556 -1.79 21.89 -18.84
C GLN A 556 -1.89 20.36 -18.93
N ALA A 557 -1.44 19.62 -17.91
CA ALA A 557 -1.56 18.17 -17.88
C ALA A 557 -3.03 17.72 -17.99
N ARG A 558 -3.24 16.52 -18.53
CA ARG A 558 -4.57 15.93 -18.75
C ARG A 558 -4.61 14.49 -18.23
N GLU A 559 -5.81 13.98 -17.97
CA GLU A 559 -5.97 12.56 -17.67
C GLU A 559 -5.46 11.74 -18.85
N ASP A 560 -4.66 10.73 -18.53
CA ASP A 560 -3.91 9.91 -19.48
C ASP A 560 -4.79 9.30 -20.58
N TRP A 561 -5.93 8.70 -20.22
CA TRP A 561 -6.87 8.13 -21.19
C TRP A 561 -7.50 9.19 -22.10
N LYS A 562 -7.69 10.43 -21.63
CA LYS A 562 -8.21 11.55 -22.44
C LYS A 562 -7.20 11.98 -23.49
N ILE A 563 -5.91 11.93 -23.18
CA ILE A 563 -4.83 12.20 -24.14
C ILE A 563 -4.87 11.18 -25.27
N LEU A 564 -4.96 9.90 -24.93
CA LEU A 564 -5.04 8.79 -25.89
C LEU A 564 -6.33 8.84 -26.72
N ARG A 565 -7.46 9.15 -26.08
CA ARG A 565 -8.76 9.36 -26.74
C ARG A 565 -8.70 10.54 -27.71
N ALA A 566 -8.10 11.67 -27.33
CA ALA A 566 -7.92 12.81 -28.23
C ALA A 566 -6.97 12.45 -29.40
N LEU A 567 -5.85 11.78 -29.13
CA LEU A 567 -4.92 11.32 -30.16
C LEU A 567 -5.61 10.44 -31.22
N SER A 568 -6.59 9.61 -30.83
CA SER A 568 -7.34 8.78 -31.79
C SER A 568 -8.10 9.59 -32.84
N GLU A 569 -8.54 10.82 -32.53
CA GLU A 569 -9.24 11.69 -33.50
C GLU A 569 -8.31 12.19 -34.60
N TYR A 570 -7.01 12.31 -34.28
CA TYR A 570 -6.00 12.76 -35.23
C TYR A 570 -5.54 11.64 -36.18
N LEU A 571 -5.92 10.37 -35.95
CA LEU A 571 -5.48 9.24 -36.77
C LEU A 571 -6.24 9.09 -38.10
N GLU A 572 -7.25 9.92 -38.37
CA GLU A 572 -8.14 9.80 -39.54
C GLU A 572 -8.84 8.43 -39.66
N THR A 573 -8.95 7.73 -38.53
CA THR A 573 -9.78 6.52 -38.35
C THR A 573 -11.03 6.87 -37.54
N ALA A 574 -11.90 5.89 -37.30
CA ALA A 574 -12.92 6.05 -36.27
C ALA A 574 -12.22 6.35 -34.92
N PRO A 575 -12.66 7.38 -34.18
CA PRO A 575 -12.12 7.65 -32.86
C PRO A 575 -12.51 6.54 -31.88
N LEU A 576 -11.79 6.48 -30.76
CA LEU A 576 -12.13 5.53 -29.70
C LEU A 576 -13.56 5.77 -29.18
N PRO A 577 -14.32 4.71 -28.85
CA PRO A 577 -15.78 4.79 -28.69
C PRO A 577 -16.24 5.25 -27.29
N TYR A 578 -15.42 6.00 -26.56
CA TYR A 578 -15.73 6.49 -25.20
C TYR A 578 -15.35 7.96 -25.08
N ASN A 579 -16.21 8.79 -24.49
CA ASN A 579 -16.03 10.25 -24.39
C ASN A 579 -15.96 10.75 -22.95
N ASP A 580 -16.42 9.96 -21.99
CA ASP A 580 -16.32 10.26 -20.57
C ASP A 580 -15.79 9.06 -19.76
N LEU A 581 -15.67 9.27 -18.45
CA LEU A 581 -15.11 8.28 -17.53
C LEU A 581 -16.03 7.06 -17.36
N ASP A 582 -17.35 7.22 -17.51
CA ASP A 582 -18.29 6.12 -17.34
C ASP A 582 -18.27 5.25 -18.60
N ASP A 583 -18.23 5.84 -19.79
CA ASP A 583 -18.08 5.10 -21.06
C ASP A 583 -16.85 4.18 -21.07
N ILE A 584 -15.67 4.70 -20.69
CA ILE A 584 -14.44 3.90 -20.68
C ILE A 584 -14.45 2.83 -19.58
N ARG A 585 -15.17 3.07 -18.49
CA ARG A 585 -15.35 2.07 -17.42
C ARG A 585 -16.32 0.97 -17.80
N ASP A 586 -17.34 1.27 -18.58
CA ASP A 586 -18.20 0.26 -19.18
C ASP A 586 -17.40 -0.58 -20.19
N ALA A 587 -16.53 0.06 -20.99
CA ALA A 587 -15.60 -0.64 -21.87
C ALA A 587 -14.61 -1.53 -21.09
N LEU A 588 -14.08 -1.07 -19.94
CA LEU A 588 -13.25 -1.87 -19.03
C LEU A 588 -14.02 -3.05 -18.44
N ALA A 589 -15.25 -2.82 -17.97
CA ALA A 589 -16.11 -3.84 -17.38
C ALA A 589 -16.36 -5.01 -18.36
N GLY A 590 -16.41 -4.72 -19.66
CA GLY A 590 -16.50 -5.73 -20.71
C GLY A 590 -15.22 -6.57 -20.93
N LYS A 591 -14.08 -6.27 -20.27
CA LYS A 591 -12.80 -6.98 -20.46
C LYS A 591 -12.49 -8.00 -19.38
N SER A 592 -12.86 -7.74 -18.13
CA SER A 592 -12.66 -8.68 -17.02
C SER A 592 -13.74 -8.47 -15.95
N ILE A 593 -14.14 -9.57 -15.30
CA ILE A 593 -15.10 -9.55 -14.18
C ILE A 593 -14.66 -8.62 -13.04
N VAL A 594 -13.35 -8.47 -12.87
CA VAL A 594 -12.71 -7.60 -11.88
C VAL A 594 -13.10 -6.14 -12.08
N PHE A 595 -13.25 -5.70 -13.33
CA PHE A 595 -13.68 -4.33 -13.66
C PHE A 595 -15.19 -4.17 -13.65
N TYR A 596 -15.96 -5.24 -13.91
CA TYR A 596 -17.42 -5.22 -13.81
C TYR A 596 -17.89 -5.08 -12.36
N SER A 597 -17.26 -5.80 -11.44
CA SER A 597 -17.63 -5.83 -10.01
C SER A 597 -16.52 -5.22 -9.15
N ARG A 598 -16.27 -3.93 -9.39
CA ARG A 598 -15.23 -3.17 -8.69
C ARG A 598 -15.42 -3.23 -7.18
N GLY A 599 -14.30 -3.40 -6.48
CA GLY A 599 -14.27 -3.53 -5.02
C GLY A 599 -14.44 -4.96 -4.51
N GLU A 600 -14.83 -5.92 -5.35
CA GLU A 600 -14.95 -7.34 -4.98
C GLU A 600 -13.66 -8.12 -5.29
N ILE A 601 -13.46 -9.24 -4.58
CA ILE A 601 -12.37 -10.20 -4.85
C ILE A 601 -12.98 -11.39 -5.58
N HIS A 602 -12.41 -11.73 -6.73
CA HIS A 602 -12.80 -12.91 -7.52
C HIS A 602 -11.78 -14.01 -7.38
N LYS A 603 -12.24 -15.22 -7.02
CA LYS A 603 -11.39 -16.41 -6.98
C LYS A 603 -10.85 -16.68 -8.38
N ALA A 604 -9.55 -16.92 -8.49
CA ALA A 604 -8.95 -17.40 -9.73
C ALA A 604 -9.30 -18.89 -9.95
N GLU A 605 -9.35 -19.29 -11.22
CA GLU A 605 -9.50 -20.69 -11.60
C GLU A 605 -8.27 -21.49 -11.18
N ASN A 606 -8.48 -22.73 -10.73
CA ASN A 606 -7.40 -23.64 -10.39
C ASN A 606 -6.75 -24.21 -11.68
N LYS A 607 -5.88 -23.42 -12.30
CA LYS A 607 -5.11 -23.77 -13.49
C LYS A 607 -3.63 -23.92 -13.17
N GLU A 608 -3.01 -25.00 -13.63
CA GLU A 608 -1.57 -25.17 -13.49
C GLU A 608 -0.79 -24.00 -14.08
N PHE A 609 0.39 -23.74 -13.54
CA PHE A 609 1.25 -22.65 -14.00
C PHE A 609 2.74 -23.04 -13.98
N GLY A 610 3.53 -22.27 -14.72
CA GLY A 610 4.96 -22.50 -14.92
C GLY A 610 5.25 -23.58 -15.96
N VAL A 611 6.52 -23.66 -16.36
CA VAL A 611 7.00 -24.59 -17.40
C VAL A 611 8.12 -25.44 -16.84
N ALA A 612 8.09 -26.76 -17.07
CA ALA A 612 9.16 -27.65 -16.63
C ALA A 612 10.51 -27.24 -17.27
N GLY A 613 11.57 -27.25 -16.47
CA GLY A 613 12.90 -26.83 -16.91
C GLY A 613 13.96 -27.13 -15.85
N LYS A 614 15.21 -26.82 -16.19
CA LYS A 614 16.34 -26.96 -15.25
C LYS A 614 16.41 -25.74 -14.34
N LEU A 615 16.66 -25.99 -13.06
CA LEU A 615 16.98 -24.94 -12.10
C LEU A 615 18.42 -24.46 -12.25
N SER A 616 18.62 -23.16 -12.07
CA SER A 616 19.94 -22.56 -11.92
C SER A 616 20.46 -22.75 -10.50
N ASP A 617 21.78 -22.94 -10.36
CA ASP A 617 22.45 -22.98 -9.06
C ASP A 617 22.57 -21.60 -8.38
N GLU A 618 22.22 -20.54 -9.10
CA GLU A 618 22.25 -19.17 -8.58
C GLU A 618 21.29 -19.01 -7.38
N PRO A 619 21.75 -18.39 -6.28
CA PRO A 619 20.87 -18.14 -5.14
C PRO A 619 19.66 -17.27 -5.52
N ILE A 620 18.50 -17.59 -4.96
CA ILE A 620 17.30 -16.75 -5.05
C ILE A 620 17.58 -15.48 -4.25
N ASP A 621 17.64 -14.34 -4.95
CA ASP A 621 17.62 -13.04 -4.31
C ASP A 621 16.21 -12.74 -3.79
N SER A 622 16.12 -11.81 -2.86
CA SER A 622 14.86 -11.34 -2.28
C SER A 622 14.84 -9.82 -2.15
N PHE A 623 15.92 -9.17 -2.56
CA PHE A 623 15.97 -7.72 -2.64
C PHE A 623 15.09 -7.20 -3.77
N CYS A 624 14.23 -6.24 -3.45
CA CYS A 624 13.47 -5.44 -4.40
C CYS A 624 13.57 -3.98 -3.94
N ASP A 625 14.10 -3.10 -4.80
CA ASP A 625 14.15 -1.67 -4.51
C ASP A 625 12.77 -1.04 -4.75
N SER A 626 11.92 -1.08 -3.72
CA SER A 626 10.58 -0.50 -3.76
C SER A 626 10.58 1.02 -3.93
N PHE A 627 11.75 1.69 -3.87
CA PHE A 627 11.92 3.13 -4.09
C PHE A 627 12.54 3.45 -5.46
N ALA A 628 12.64 2.48 -6.37
CA ALA A 628 13.22 2.68 -7.69
C ALA A 628 12.35 3.50 -8.67
N ASP A 629 11.11 3.82 -8.26
CA ASP A 629 10.12 4.55 -9.05
C ASP A 629 10.33 6.06 -9.06
N GLU A 630 9.72 6.74 -10.04
CA GLU A 630 9.96 8.16 -10.26
C GLU A 630 9.38 9.05 -9.16
N LEU A 631 8.23 8.70 -8.55
CA LEU A 631 7.70 9.41 -7.38
C LEU A 631 8.71 9.42 -6.24
N SER A 632 9.27 8.24 -5.92
CA SER A 632 10.29 8.08 -4.89
C SER A 632 11.57 8.85 -5.22
N ARG A 633 12.02 8.85 -6.49
CA ARG A 633 13.21 9.63 -6.89
C ARG A 633 13.05 11.13 -6.68
N GLN A 634 11.84 11.65 -6.84
CA GLN A 634 11.52 13.06 -6.65
C GLN A 634 11.24 13.44 -5.19
N SER A 635 11.11 12.45 -4.29
CA SER A 635 10.82 12.66 -2.87
C SER A 635 12.11 12.85 -2.06
N GLU A 636 12.13 13.84 -1.17
CA GLU A 636 13.24 14.00 -0.22
C GLU A 636 13.14 12.97 0.91
N HIS A 637 11.91 12.62 1.32
CA HIS A 637 11.67 11.59 2.33
C HIS A 637 12.12 10.21 1.85
N ALA A 638 11.87 9.88 0.58
CA ALA A 638 12.33 8.62 0.00
C ALA A 638 13.86 8.46 0.12
N LYS A 639 14.65 9.54 -0.06
CA LYS A 639 16.12 9.48 0.09
C LYS A 639 16.53 9.06 1.51
N MET A 640 15.77 9.48 2.52
CA MET A 640 15.98 9.11 3.92
C MET A 640 15.52 7.66 4.18
N LEU A 641 14.39 7.26 3.60
CA LEU A 641 13.81 5.91 3.74
C LEU A 641 14.62 4.82 3.03
N ARG A 642 15.28 5.16 1.92
CA ARG A 642 16.08 4.25 1.07
C ARG A 642 17.36 3.74 1.74
N TRP A 643 17.65 4.14 2.98
CA TRP A 643 18.88 3.77 3.69
C TRP A 643 18.92 2.32 4.19
N ARG A 644 17.79 1.60 4.20
CA ARG A 644 17.74 0.15 4.52
C ARG A 644 17.73 -0.78 3.31
N SER A 645 17.63 -0.23 2.10
CA SER A 645 17.57 -1.00 0.85
C SER A 645 18.96 -1.22 0.22
N ARG A 646 20.04 -1.15 1.01
CA ARG A 646 21.41 -1.48 0.59
C ARG A 646 22.11 -2.34 1.62
#